data_AF-A0AAD4I1U4-F1
#
_entry.id   AF-A0AAD4I1U4-F1
#
_cell.length_a   1.000
_cell.length_b   1.000
_cell.length_c   1.000
_cell.angle_alpha   90.00
_cell.angle_beta   90.00
_cell.angle_gamma   90.00
#
_symmetry.space_group_name_H-M   'P 1'
#
loop_
_entity.id
_entity.type
_entity.pdbx_description
1 polymer ?
#
loop_
_entity_poly.entity_id
_entity_poly.type
_entity_poly.pdbx_seq_one_letter_code
_entity_poly.pdbx_strand_id
1 'polypeptide(L)'
;MDVNISVDLNKALEPSLNVASAAAVPGINANLTTNALQWEPGEFSNGVNKWGSNNVFISHNSGSAQGANQRYAYLGIATTKPFTLKQVQLNIDTNASGSSAQNPVSVAVEISPRDDFSTVTPLGTVVSHHNPQTLALNAFIPYGTTYVRLRVTSPIYDGSNYVAYSGITLAGSTIADAVVSEPEPISPTSGIGLASQETFTITYDFNRASSQGALVVAASGGAASNMVSLLASNANQWEPGEFMNGGVSAKQILTVGTALFVVNKDDGAIWRYSGTPNNWTRIGDATHQVIGAESGLYAITAAKDHVVAWNETTHAWDVIGGAMVSLMTGRHVLHAVDSNNMVWMYNGTPNSWMQLGGPYRNVVATDDYCIAITMDGSSVELLQRGSTTWTTIGGPMASLRAAANALYGLDTLGMVFRWSGSGTVWTPLGGPFRQLMVDGNTLLGHTTDRLAAMKLEDDNPVRWREVGQRLDSVTSNKLYYAGLRNGNVLIHFKHRGGHASTPALAARRSGQVLAAADQGHVDPPADSDFGKNWIFQVHTQDVMLAGYDGNMDFRLGNDVQTLTDVSFVRGEAYIIPMKFHVRETDSLGLGGGYHYWPDHWAVGKIQAWSLEQEEFYEFDIDGWVPNFNDEGHWITKPAAMPTQLADPPTYARVFVWDYYNINRVGHASMLLSDGTYISWWPLDGTIKTIPFVEQTWEGTGTAVPDYSEDYDSEGYTHANSFRVWGIDNDAVKAWWDGFKGVEGQKWKLTSQNCSTIVYKAILAGGVIPDRWKSQTEAVPAWTPNRIASLAMILATKNYPQWYGLDFLGLTP
;
A
#
# COMPACT_ATOMS: atom_id res chain seq x y z
N MET A 1 34.67 -37.88 -12.04
CA MET A 1 34.53 -37.10 -10.79
C MET A 1 33.12 -37.29 -10.30
N ASP A 2 32.92 -37.46 -9.00
CA ASP A 2 31.57 -37.66 -8.46
C ASP A 2 30.86 -36.31 -8.38
N VAL A 3 29.62 -36.29 -8.89
CA VAL A 3 28.75 -35.12 -8.89
C VAL A 3 27.80 -35.26 -7.71
N ASN A 4 27.78 -34.26 -6.85
CA ASN A 4 26.80 -34.14 -5.78
C ASN A 4 26.21 -32.73 -5.79
N ILE A 5 24.90 -32.65 -5.96
CA ILE A 5 24.08 -31.44 -6.01
C ILE A 5 23.09 -31.55 -4.85
N SER A 6 23.23 -30.72 -3.83
CA SER A 6 22.37 -30.73 -2.64
C SER A 6 21.58 -29.42 -2.53
N VAL A 7 20.29 -29.50 -2.20
CA VAL A 7 19.46 -28.31 -2.00
C VAL A 7 19.23 -28.09 -0.51
N ASP A 8 19.95 -27.14 0.07
CA ASP A 8 19.86 -26.80 1.49
C ASP A 8 18.75 -25.78 1.74
N LEU A 9 17.54 -26.30 1.93
CA LEU A 9 16.32 -25.52 2.18
C LEU A 9 16.40 -24.69 3.48
N ASN A 10 17.25 -25.07 4.43
CA ASN A 10 17.47 -24.33 5.69
C ASN A 10 18.37 -23.09 5.48
N LYS A 11 19.03 -22.95 4.32
CA LYS A 11 19.75 -21.74 3.91
C LYS A 11 18.94 -20.80 3.00
N ALA A 12 17.75 -21.23 2.57
CA ALA A 12 16.85 -20.40 1.78
C ALA A 12 15.99 -19.51 2.68
N LEU A 13 15.70 -18.29 2.23
CA LEU A 13 14.73 -17.40 2.89
C LEU A 13 13.32 -17.97 2.71
N GLU A 14 12.44 -17.78 3.70
CA GLU A 14 11.01 -18.11 3.55
C GLU A 14 10.23 -16.86 3.09
N PRO A 15 9.29 -16.97 2.13
CA PRO A 15 8.95 -18.13 1.30
C PRO A 15 9.60 -18.06 -0.09
N SER A 16 10.82 -18.59 -0.26
CA SER A 16 11.51 -18.55 -1.58
C SER A 16 10.90 -19.54 -2.57
N LEU A 17 10.49 -19.07 -3.76
CA LEU A 17 10.15 -19.92 -4.91
C LEU A 17 11.39 -20.55 -5.58
N ASN A 18 12.59 -20.01 -5.36
CA ASN A 18 13.83 -20.46 -5.99
C ASN A 18 14.89 -20.77 -4.93
N VAL A 19 15.54 -21.94 -5.04
CA VAL A 19 16.64 -22.35 -4.15
C VAL A 19 17.81 -22.87 -4.96
N ALA A 20 18.90 -22.11 -4.97
CA ALA A 20 20.17 -22.54 -5.53
C ALA A 20 20.74 -23.74 -4.76
N SER A 21 21.23 -24.75 -5.48
CA SER A 21 21.90 -25.90 -4.89
C SER A 21 23.29 -25.54 -4.39
N ALA A 22 23.71 -26.09 -3.25
CA ALA A 22 25.11 -26.26 -2.93
C ALA A 22 25.67 -27.40 -3.82
N ALA A 23 26.27 -27.02 -4.95
CA ALA A 23 26.97 -27.91 -5.87
C ALA A 23 28.48 -27.81 -5.65
N ALA A 24 29.13 -28.94 -5.37
CA ALA A 24 30.56 -28.98 -5.03
C ALA A 24 31.49 -29.15 -6.26
N VAL A 25 30.94 -29.19 -7.49
CA VAL A 25 31.68 -29.48 -8.72
C VAL A 25 31.72 -28.24 -9.63
N PRO A 26 32.91 -27.66 -9.91
CA PRO A 26 33.03 -26.53 -10.83
C PRO A 26 32.45 -26.83 -12.21
N GLY A 27 31.55 -25.95 -12.66
CA GLY A 27 30.84 -26.09 -13.94
C GLY A 27 29.52 -26.86 -13.86
N ILE A 28 29.00 -27.15 -12.67
CA ILE A 28 27.66 -27.75 -12.47
C ILE A 28 26.89 -26.92 -11.45
N ASN A 29 25.74 -26.36 -11.85
CA ASN A 29 24.83 -25.60 -10.98
C ASN A 29 23.40 -26.14 -11.12
N ALA A 30 22.60 -26.03 -10.06
CA ALA A 30 21.15 -26.28 -10.14
C ALA A 30 20.36 -25.27 -9.31
N ASN A 31 19.09 -25.06 -9.70
CA ASN A 31 18.12 -24.28 -8.97
C ASN A 31 16.79 -25.05 -8.86
N LEU A 32 16.29 -25.24 -7.64
CA LEU A 32 14.98 -25.83 -7.36
C LEU A 32 13.90 -24.75 -7.42
N THR A 33 12.80 -25.03 -8.14
CA THR A 33 11.66 -24.12 -8.28
C THR A 33 10.36 -24.90 -8.58
N THR A 34 9.27 -24.22 -8.96
CA THR A 34 7.97 -24.82 -9.28
C THR A 34 7.25 -24.04 -10.39
N ASN A 35 6.29 -24.68 -11.06
CA ASN A 35 5.34 -24.03 -11.97
C ASN A 35 4.04 -23.56 -11.26
N ALA A 36 4.04 -23.50 -9.92
CA ALA A 36 2.97 -22.94 -9.10
C ALA A 36 3.24 -21.48 -8.73
N LEU A 37 2.19 -20.71 -8.49
CA LEU A 37 2.31 -19.36 -7.92
C LEU A 37 2.68 -19.46 -6.44
N GLN A 38 3.49 -18.53 -5.91
CA GLN A 38 3.86 -18.50 -4.48
C GLN A 38 2.64 -18.52 -3.57
N TRP A 39 1.53 -17.90 -4.01
CA TRP A 39 0.25 -17.86 -3.30
C TRP A 39 -0.87 -18.26 -4.27
N GLU A 40 -1.64 -19.30 -3.93
CA GLU A 40 -2.88 -19.66 -4.60
C GLU A 40 -4.08 -19.37 -3.64
N PRO A 41 -5.23 -18.87 -4.12
CA PRO A 41 -6.27 -18.35 -3.23
C PRO A 41 -6.89 -19.41 -2.31
N GLY A 42 -6.70 -19.24 -0.99
CA GLY A 42 -7.22 -20.15 0.04
C GLY A 42 -6.25 -21.25 0.49
N GLU A 43 -4.99 -21.21 0.04
CA GLU A 43 -3.99 -22.25 0.26
C GLU A 43 -2.72 -21.73 0.97
N PHE A 44 -1.85 -22.66 1.40
CA PHE A 44 -0.52 -22.32 1.92
C PHE A 44 0.42 -21.89 0.77
N SER A 45 1.57 -21.30 1.11
CA SER A 45 2.55 -20.83 0.13
C SER A 45 3.26 -21.97 -0.59
N ASN A 46 3.38 -21.88 -1.92
CA ASN A 46 4.31 -22.72 -2.69
C ASN A 46 5.76 -22.23 -2.50
N GLY A 47 6.73 -23.16 -2.58
CA GLY A 47 8.14 -22.88 -2.37
C GLY A 47 8.62 -23.25 -0.97
N VAL A 48 9.69 -22.60 -0.49
CA VAL A 48 10.28 -22.92 0.82
C VAL A 48 9.38 -22.46 1.96
N ASN A 49 9.03 -23.37 2.86
CA ASN A 49 8.24 -23.11 4.06
C ASN A 49 8.78 -23.94 5.23
N LYS A 50 8.56 -23.47 6.46
CA LYS A 50 8.88 -24.19 7.69
C LYS A 50 7.94 -25.37 7.93
N TRP A 51 8.50 -26.54 8.25
CA TRP A 51 7.79 -27.77 8.57
C TRP A 51 8.41 -28.43 9.80
N GLY A 52 7.85 -28.10 10.96
CA GLY A 52 8.45 -28.46 12.25
C GLY A 52 9.75 -27.68 12.48
N SER A 53 10.88 -28.40 12.59
CA SER A 53 12.21 -27.83 12.84
C SER A 53 13.04 -27.58 11.57
N ASN A 54 12.57 -28.02 10.41
CA ASN A 54 13.30 -27.93 9.13
C ASN A 54 12.47 -27.20 8.09
N ASN A 55 13.13 -26.68 7.06
CA ASN A 55 12.46 -26.09 5.91
C ASN A 55 12.26 -27.16 4.83
N VAL A 56 11.07 -27.16 4.23
CA VAL A 56 10.64 -28.03 3.12
C VAL A 56 10.30 -27.16 1.92
N PHE A 57 10.38 -27.73 0.72
CA PHE A 57 9.83 -27.10 -0.49
C PHE A 57 8.44 -27.68 -0.72
N ILE A 58 7.39 -26.84 -0.64
CA ILE A 58 5.99 -27.26 -0.79
C ILE A 58 5.53 -27.02 -2.22
N SER A 59 4.81 -27.99 -2.79
CA SER A 59 4.03 -27.83 -4.01
C SER A 59 2.57 -28.24 -3.76
N HIS A 60 1.66 -27.30 -4.00
CA HIS A 60 0.20 -27.43 -3.90
C HIS A 60 -0.39 -28.08 -5.14
N ASN A 61 -1.72 -28.29 -5.17
CA ASN A 61 -2.52 -28.68 -6.36
C ASN A 61 -1.85 -29.75 -7.26
N SER A 62 -1.13 -30.69 -6.64
CA SER A 62 -0.26 -31.63 -7.34
C SER A 62 -1.07 -32.86 -7.78
N GLY A 63 -2.05 -32.63 -8.65
CA GLY A 63 -2.95 -33.66 -9.18
C GLY A 63 -2.25 -34.66 -10.10
N SER A 64 -2.86 -35.83 -10.31
CA SER A 64 -2.27 -36.93 -11.09
C SER A 64 -2.34 -36.76 -12.61
N ALA A 65 -3.30 -35.98 -13.12
CA ALA A 65 -3.54 -35.81 -14.55
C ALA A 65 -2.53 -34.86 -15.22
N GLN A 66 -2.00 -35.28 -16.38
CA GLN A 66 -1.05 -34.48 -17.18
C GLN A 66 -1.76 -33.33 -17.91
N GLY A 67 -1.40 -32.09 -17.61
CA GLY A 67 -1.95 -30.90 -18.28
C GLY A 67 -1.51 -29.58 -17.64
N ALA A 68 -1.97 -28.45 -18.21
CA ALA A 68 -1.57 -27.10 -17.79
C ALA A 68 -1.94 -26.72 -16.34
N ASN A 69 -2.86 -27.48 -15.73
CA ASN A 69 -3.30 -27.27 -14.34
C ASN A 69 -2.51 -28.12 -13.33
N GLN A 70 -1.56 -28.95 -13.78
CA GLN A 70 -0.76 -29.80 -12.89
C GLN A 70 0.42 -29.02 -12.32
N ARG A 71 0.42 -28.83 -11.00
CA ARG A 71 1.57 -28.26 -10.28
C ARG A 71 2.64 -29.34 -10.01
N TYR A 72 3.89 -28.91 -9.97
CA TYR A 72 5.06 -29.74 -9.69
C TYR A 72 6.26 -28.90 -9.25
N ALA A 73 7.16 -29.52 -8.47
CA ALA A 73 8.51 -28.98 -8.24
C ALA A 73 9.45 -29.47 -9.34
N TYR A 74 10.47 -28.68 -9.70
CA TYR A 74 11.52 -29.10 -10.62
C TYR A 74 12.87 -28.44 -10.34
N LEU A 75 13.95 -29.12 -10.70
CA LEU A 75 15.31 -28.57 -10.68
C LEU A 75 15.74 -28.24 -12.11
N GLY A 76 16.08 -26.98 -12.37
CA GLY A 76 16.84 -26.60 -13.55
C GLY A 76 18.33 -26.84 -13.29
N ILE A 77 18.91 -27.86 -13.93
CA ILE A 77 20.34 -28.18 -13.83
C ILE A 77 21.05 -27.59 -15.06
N ALA A 78 22.10 -26.81 -14.86
CA ALA A 78 22.95 -26.32 -15.94
C ALA A 78 24.40 -26.78 -15.74
N THR A 79 25.02 -27.29 -16.81
CA THR A 79 26.36 -27.90 -16.74
C THR A 79 27.22 -27.64 -17.98
N THR A 80 28.53 -27.42 -17.76
CA THR A 80 29.58 -27.45 -18.80
C THR A 80 30.17 -28.84 -18.99
N LYS A 81 29.84 -29.82 -18.15
CA LYS A 81 30.42 -31.18 -18.17
C LYS A 81 29.33 -32.25 -18.21
N PRO A 82 29.23 -33.07 -19.27
CA PRO A 82 28.22 -34.11 -19.33
C PRO A 82 28.46 -35.16 -18.25
N PHE A 83 27.40 -35.55 -17.55
CA PHE A 83 27.47 -36.51 -16.44
C PHE A 83 26.32 -37.50 -16.49
N THR A 84 26.54 -38.68 -15.91
CA THR A 84 25.43 -39.61 -15.66
C THR A 84 24.86 -39.33 -14.28
N LEU A 85 23.60 -38.91 -14.20
CA LEU A 85 22.83 -38.88 -12.95
C LEU A 85 22.54 -40.33 -12.53
N LYS A 86 23.10 -40.73 -11.39
CA LYS A 86 23.07 -42.10 -10.85
C LYS A 86 22.06 -42.28 -9.73
N GLN A 87 21.64 -41.19 -9.09
CA GLN A 87 20.71 -41.23 -7.97
C GLN A 87 19.98 -39.89 -7.82
N VAL A 88 18.69 -39.97 -7.50
CA VAL A 88 17.89 -38.89 -6.91
C VAL A 88 17.45 -39.36 -5.54
N GLN A 89 17.69 -38.55 -4.50
CA GLN A 89 17.25 -38.81 -3.14
C GLN A 89 16.43 -37.64 -2.59
N LEU A 90 15.34 -37.94 -1.91
CA LEU A 90 14.46 -36.95 -1.26
C LEU A 90 13.59 -37.60 -0.17
N ASN A 91 13.21 -36.81 0.83
CA ASN A 91 12.07 -37.07 1.69
C ASN A 91 10.79 -36.56 1.00
N ILE A 92 9.67 -37.24 1.22
CA ILE A 92 8.35 -36.86 0.71
C ILE A 92 7.36 -36.96 1.87
N ASP A 93 6.99 -35.81 2.41
CA ASP A 93 5.91 -35.64 3.37
C ASP A 93 4.69 -35.03 2.66
N THR A 94 3.49 -35.26 3.20
CA THR A 94 2.24 -34.77 2.62
C THR A 94 1.14 -34.75 3.69
N ASN A 95 0.19 -33.83 3.55
CA ASN A 95 -1.04 -33.81 4.34
C ASN A 95 -2.14 -34.72 3.78
N ALA A 96 -1.89 -35.38 2.64
CA ALA A 96 -2.98 -35.84 1.78
C ALA A 96 -3.94 -36.83 2.43
N SER A 97 -5.24 -36.55 2.32
CA SER A 97 -6.26 -37.31 3.04
C SER A 97 -6.36 -38.75 2.50
N GLY A 98 -6.02 -39.74 3.34
CA GLY A 98 -5.91 -41.14 2.92
C GLY A 98 -4.54 -41.57 2.37
N SER A 99 -3.52 -40.71 2.42
CA SER A 99 -2.12 -41.15 2.27
C SER A 99 -1.76 -42.12 3.40
N SER A 100 -1.25 -43.30 3.04
CA SER A 100 -0.98 -44.39 3.98
C SER A 100 0.07 -45.36 3.41
N ALA A 101 0.58 -46.27 4.25
CA ALA A 101 1.51 -47.31 3.77
C ALA A 101 0.88 -48.28 2.74
N GLN A 102 -0.45 -48.30 2.65
CA GLN A 102 -1.24 -49.09 1.70
C GLN A 102 -1.65 -48.29 0.46
N ASN A 103 -1.59 -46.95 0.52
CA ASN A 103 -1.92 -46.02 -0.56
C ASN A 103 -1.07 -44.74 -0.42
N PRO A 104 0.22 -44.76 -0.81
CA PRO A 104 1.11 -43.63 -0.62
C PRO A 104 0.93 -42.55 -1.70
N VAL A 105 1.45 -41.35 -1.44
CA VAL A 105 1.66 -40.34 -2.48
C VAL A 105 2.91 -40.70 -3.29
N SER A 106 2.67 -41.18 -4.51
CA SER A 106 3.70 -41.45 -5.52
C SER A 106 4.15 -40.16 -6.21
N VAL A 107 5.46 -39.99 -6.36
CA VAL A 107 6.10 -38.90 -7.11
C VAL A 107 6.96 -39.51 -8.22
N ALA A 108 6.56 -39.30 -9.48
CA ALA A 108 7.36 -39.63 -10.64
C ALA A 108 8.53 -38.64 -10.78
N VAL A 109 9.71 -39.20 -11.04
CA VAL A 109 10.90 -38.42 -11.41
C VAL A 109 11.02 -38.47 -12.93
N GLU A 110 11.06 -37.31 -13.56
CA GLU A 110 11.04 -37.14 -15.02
C GLU A 110 12.10 -36.14 -15.45
N ILE A 111 12.63 -36.27 -16.67
CA ILE A 111 13.66 -35.36 -17.19
C ILE A 111 13.28 -34.79 -18.55
N SER A 112 13.59 -33.51 -18.78
CA SER A 112 13.27 -32.78 -20.01
C SER A 112 14.40 -31.83 -20.45
N PRO A 113 14.59 -31.61 -21.76
CA PRO A 113 15.41 -30.50 -22.27
C PRO A 113 14.69 -29.14 -22.22
N ARG A 114 13.43 -29.06 -21.75
CA ARG A 114 12.61 -27.82 -21.71
C ARG A 114 11.95 -27.61 -20.35
N ASP A 115 11.75 -26.34 -19.99
CA ASP A 115 11.04 -25.88 -18.78
C ASP A 115 9.52 -26.12 -18.86
N ASP A 116 8.96 -26.15 -20.06
CA ASP A 116 7.55 -26.50 -20.31
C ASP A 116 7.22 -27.99 -20.16
N PHE A 117 8.23 -28.86 -20.02
CA PHE A 117 8.08 -30.31 -19.97
C PHE A 117 7.19 -30.92 -21.08
N SER A 118 7.15 -30.28 -22.25
CA SER A 118 6.42 -30.77 -23.44
C SER A 118 6.96 -32.11 -23.97
N THR A 119 8.26 -32.35 -23.79
CA THR A 119 8.93 -33.62 -24.04
C THR A 119 9.58 -34.11 -22.75
N VAL A 120 9.17 -35.28 -22.25
CA VAL A 120 9.71 -35.87 -21.02
C VAL A 120 10.15 -37.32 -21.20
N THR A 121 11.24 -37.69 -20.53
CA THR A 121 11.68 -39.06 -20.31
C THR A 121 11.43 -39.43 -18.85
N PRO A 122 10.50 -40.36 -18.54
CA PRO A 122 10.33 -40.87 -17.18
C PRO A 122 11.57 -41.62 -16.71
N LEU A 123 12.01 -41.35 -15.48
CA LEU A 123 13.19 -41.95 -14.87
C LEU A 123 12.85 -42.95 -13.75
N GLY A 124 11.69 -42.81 -13.12
CA GLY A 124 11.20 -43.74 -12.10
C GLY A 124 10.13 -43.10 -11.21
N THR A 125 9.90 -43.68 -10.04
CA THR A 125 8.92 -43.18 -9.06
C THR A 125 9.39 -43.51 -7.65
N VAL A 126 9.17 -42.57 -6.74
CA VAL A 126 9.36 -42.72 -5.28
C VAL A 126 8.02 -42.52 -4.56
N VAL A 127 7.90 -43.00 -3.32
CA VAL A 127 6.62 -43.03 -2.57
C VAL A 127 6.76 -42.40 -1.18
N SER A 128 5.71 -41.71 -0.73
CA SER A 128 5.72 -40.94 0.52
C SER A 128 5.87 -41.83 1.77
N HIS A 129 7.01 -41.70 2.43
CA HIS A 129 7.27 -42.18 3.79
C HIS A 129 8.24 -41.22 4.48
N HIS A 130 8.18 -41.11 5.81
CA HIS A 130 9.02 -40.22 6.64
C HIS A 130 10.51 -40.62 6.73
N ASN A 131 11.05 -41.28 5.69
CA ASN A 131 12.44 -41.69 5.57
C ASN A 131 12.96 -41.33 4.16
N PRO A 132 14.25 -40.99 3.99
CA PRO A 132 14.81 -40.65 2.67
C PRO A 132 14.58 -41.73 1.62
N GLN A 133 13.85 -41.38 0.56
CA GLN A 133 13.63 -42.25 -0.60
C GLN A 133 14.77 -42.06 -1.60
N THR A 134 15.38 -43.17 -2.01
CA THR A 134 16.49 -43.19 -2.98
C THR A 134 16.05 -43.89 -4.26
N LEU A 135 15.98 -43.15 -5.36
CA LEU A 135 15.79 -43.68 -6.70
C LEU A 135 17.15 -43.84 -7.37
N ALA A 136 17.54 -45.09 -7.65
CA ALA A 136 18.71 -45.39 -8.46
C ALA A 136 18.42 -45.11 -9.95
N LEU A 137 19.37 -44.48 -10.64
CA LEU A 137 19.19 -43.92 -11.98
C LEU A 137 20.38 -44.23 -12.89
N ASN A 138 20.17 -44.04 -14.19
CA ASN A 138 21.22 -44.04 -15.20
C ASN A 138 20.90 -43.02 -16.32
N ALA A 139 20.53 -41.80 -15.93
CA ALA A 139 20.13 -40.75 -16.86
C ALA A 139 21.35 -39.93 -17.32
N PHE A 140 21.48 -39.73 -18.62
CA PHE A 140 22.53 -38.87 -19.18
C PHE A 140 22.11 -37.40 -19.12
N ILE A 141 22.94 -36.55 -18.51
CA ILE A 141 22.79 -35.10 -18.50
C ILE A 141 23.76 -34.53 -19.54
N PRO A 142 23.27 -33.95 -20.65
CA PRO A 142 24.10 -33.32 -21.67
C PRO A 142 24.72 -32.00 -21.16
N TYR A 143 25.66 -31.47 -21.93
CA TYR A 143 26.08 -30.06 -21.83
C TYR A 143 24.88 -29.13 -22.02
N GLY A 144 24.84 -28.01 -21.30
CA GLY A 144 23.77 -27.01 -21.36
C GLY A 144 22.82 -27.15 -20.17
N THR A 145 21.52 -26.94 -20.39
CA THR A 145 20.49 -27.02 -19.34
C THR A 145 19.62 -28.26 -19.51
N THR A 146 19.21 -28.86 -18.41
CA THR A 146 18.30 -30.02 -18.36
C THR A 146 17.46 -29.95 -17.08
N TYR A 147 16.16 -30.20 -17.20
CA TYR A 147 15.20 -30.00 -16.12
C TYR A 147 14.74 -31.35 -15.56
N VAL A 148 14.82 -31.52 -14.24
CA VAL A 148 14.35 -32.73 -13.53
C VAL A 148 13.08 -32.38 -12.76
N ARG A 149 11.94 -32.94 -13.15
CA ARG A 149 10.62 -32.72 -12.53
C ARG A 149 10.30 -33.78 -11.49
N LEU A 150 9.69 -33.33 -10.39
CA LEU A 150 9.07 -34.12 -9.34
C LEU A 150 7.55 -33.98 -9.49
N ARG A 151 6.91 -34.93 -10.17
CA ARG A 151 5.49 -34.89 -10.53
C ARG A 151 4.68 -35.90 -9.73
N VAL A 152 3.68 -35.45 -8.98
CA VAL A 152 2.80 -36.34 -8.24
C VAL A 152 1.92 -37.16 -9.19
N THR A 153 1.67 -38.42 -8.84
CA THR A 153 0.89 -39.38 -9.64
C THR A 153 -0.21 -40.12 -8.86
N SER A 154 -0.36 -39.85 -7.56
CA SER A 154 -1.32 -40.54 -6.69
C SER A 154 -2.78 -40.09 -6.93
N PRO A 155 -3.79 -40.98 -6.88
CA PRO A 155 -5.18 -40.67 -7.23
C PRO A 155 -6.00 -40.06 -6.07
N ILE A 156 -5.41 -39.24 -5.21
CA ILE A 156 -6.13 -38.57 -4.12
C ILE A 156 -6.74 -37.26 -4.66
N TYR A 157 -8.04 -37.31 -4.97
CA TYR A 157 -8.73 -36.33 -5.84
C TYR A 157 -9.17 -35.01 -5.17
N ASP A 158 -8.99 -34.82 -3.86
CA ASP A 158 -9.69 -33.75 -3.11
C ASP A 158 -9.16 -32.32 -3.32
N GLY A 159 -8.01 -32.14 -3.97
CA GLY A 159 -7.40 -30.82 -4.23
C GLY A 159 -6.77 -30.14 -3.01
N SER A 160 -6.99 -30.64 -1.79
CA SER A 160 -6.44 -30.09 -0.54
C SER A 160 -4.98 -30.51 -0.26
N ASN A 161 -4.37 -31.21 -1.22
CA ASN A 161 -3.16 -31.99 -1.04
C ASN A 161 -1.93 -31.23 -1.52
N TYR A 162 -1.05 -30.91 -0.60
CA TYR A 162 0.30 -30.45 -0.88
C TYR A 162 1.33 -31.55 -0.63
N VAL A 163 2.46 -31.45 -1.31
CA VAL A 163 3.61 -32.33 -1.12
C VAL A 163 4.82 -31.51 -0.71
N ALA A 164 5.40 -31.89 0.42
CA ALA A 164 6.55 -31.27 1.04
C ALA A 164 7.80 -32.10 0.76
N TYR A 165 8.76 -31.51 0.05
CA TYR A 165 10.03 -32.13 -0.33
C TYR A 165 11.16 -31.63 0.59
N SER A 166 12.01 -32.52 1.10
CA SER A 166 13.26 -32.14 1.79
C SER A 166 14.38 -33.14 1.54
N GLY A 167 15.61 -32.81 1.98
CA GLY A 167 16.79 -33.68 1.77
C GLY A 167 17.17 -33.89 0.29
N ILE A 168 16.72 -33.01 -0.60
CA ILE A 168 16.81 -33.17 -2.05
C ILE A 168 18.29 -33.18 -2.48
N THR A 169 18.74 -34.35 -2.93
CA THR A 169 20.13 -34.64 -3.27
C THR A 169 20.19 -35.40 -4.59
N LEU A 170 20.96 -34.89 -5.55
CA LEU A 170 21.20 -35.52 -6.85
C LEU A 170 22.67 -35.93 -6.93
N ALA A 171 22.91 -37.24 -7.08
CA ALA A 171 24.26 -37.80 -7.16
C ALA A 171 24.51 -38.48 -8.51
N GLY A 172 25.74 -38.37 -9.00
CA GLY A 172 26.12 -38.85 -10.33
C GLY A 172 27.63 -38.92 -10.52
N SER A 173 28.05 -39.17 -11.75
CA SER A 173 29.47 -39.25 -12.12
C SER A 173 29.70 -38.51 -13.44
N THR A 174 30.62 -37.55 -13.48
CA THR A 174 31.09 -36.97 -14.74
C THR A 174 31.61 -38.07 -15.64
N ILE A 175 31.27 -38.03 -16.92
CA ILE A 175 31.88 -38.94 -17.89
C ILE A 175 33.32 -38.44 -18.10
N ALA A 176 34.30 -39.32 -17.90
CA ALA A 176 35.71 -38.96 -18.14
C ALA A 176 35.89 -38.60 -19.62
N ASP A 177 36.58 -37.49 -19.89
CA ASP A 177 36.42 -36.64 -21.07
C ASP A 177 36.30 -37.40 -22.40
N ALA A 178 35.07 -37.79 -22.72
CA ALA A 178 34.70 -38.28 -24.03
C ALA A 178 34.79 -37.07 -24.97
N VAL A 179 35.69 -37.14 -25.95
CA VAL A 179 36.05 -36.01 -26.82
C VAL A 179 34.88 -35.67 -27.75
N VAL A 180 33.90 -34.96 -27.20
CA VAL A 180 33.04 -34.05 -27.95
C VAL A 180 33.98 -32.97 -28.45
N SER A 181 34.19 -32.91 -29.77
CA SER A 181 35.01 -31.88 -30.39
C SER A 181 34.48 -30.50 -29.98
N GLU A 182 35.27 -29.73 -29.23
CA GLU A 182 34.91 -28.35 -28.90
C GLU A 182 34.69 -27.57 -30.20
N PRO A 183 33.66 -26.70 -30.28
CA PRO A 183 33.62 -25.69 -31.33
C PRO A 183 34.91 -24.85 -31.24
N GLU A 184 35.62 -24.66 -32.36
CA GLU A 184 37.03 -24.23 -32.32
C GLU A 184 37.31 -23.06 -31.36
N PRO A 185 38.26 -23.21 -30.42
CA PRO A 185 38.72 -22.10 -29.60
C PRO A 185 39.24 -20.96 -30.49
N ILE A 186 38.80 -19.73 -30.22
CA ILE A 186 39.33 -18.53 -30.90
C ILE A 186 40.81 -18.39 -30.52
N SER A 187 41.70 -18.75 -31.45
CA SER A 187 43.12 -18.97 -31.16
C SER A 187 43.87 -17.69 -30.76
N PRO A 188 44.41 -17.58 -29.53
CA PRO A 188 44.91 -16.32 -28.98
C PRO A 188 46.42 -16.08 -29.25
N THR A 189 46.93 -16.39 -30.46
CA THR A 189 48.37 -16.21 -30.78
C THR A 189 48.65 -15.58 -32.15
N SER A 190 48.30 -14.30 -32.32
CA SER A 190 48.86 -13.45 -33.39
C SER A 190 48.92 -11.95 -33.04
N GLY A 191 49.39 -11.63 -31.82
CA GLY A 191 50.06 -10.36 -31.53
C GLY A 191 49.26 -9.06 -31.70
N ILE A 192 48.25 -8.85 -30.85
CA ILE A 192 47.76 -7.51 -30.50
C ILE A 192 48.08 -7.26 -29.02
N GLY A 193 48.51 -6.04 -28.68
CA GLY A 193 49.02 -5.72 -27.33
C GLY A 193 47.95 -5.71 -26.25
N LEU A 194 48.37 -5.91 -25.00
CA LEU A 194 47.52 -5.85 -23.81
C LEU A 194 46.77 -4.52 -23.72
N ALA A 195 45.46 -4.56 -23.92
CA ALA A 195 44.56 -3.43 -23.75
C ALA A 195 43.17 -3.93 -23.29
N SER A 196 42.60 -3.26 -22.29
CA SER A 196 41.30 -3.54 -21.65
C SER A 196 41.17 -4.89 -20.91
N GLN A 197 40.16 -4.96 -20.04
CA GLN A 197 39.73 -6.18 -19.35
C GLN A 197 38.99 -7.09 -20.35
N GLU A 198 39.11 -8.41 -20.22
CA GLU A 198 38.29 -9.34 -21.01
C GLU A 198 36.82 -9.28 -20.57
N THR A 199 36.04 -8.38 -21.17
CA THR A 199 34.60 -8.24 -20.95
C THR A 199 33.84 -9.30 -21.76
N PHE A 200 33.47 -10.40 -21.11
CA PHE A 200 32.55 -11.39 -21.67
C PHE A 200 31.09 -10.93 -21.52
N THR A 201 30.23 -11.33 -22.45
CA THR A 201 28.78 -11.03 -22.40
C THR A 201 28.00 -12.29 -22.09
N ILE A 202 27.12 -12.25 -21.08
CA ILE A 202 26.11 -13.28 -20.83
C ILE A 202 24.79 -12.80 -21.43
N THR A 203 24.35 -13.43 -22.52
CA THR A 203 23.04 -13.19 -23.13
C THR A 203 22.00 -14.17 -22.57
N TYR A 204 20.73 -13.78 -22.52
CA TYR A 204 19.61 -14.67 -22.17
C TYR A 204 18.54 -14.60 -23.28
N ASP A 205 18.09 -15.75 -23.80
CA ASP A 205 17.11 -15.83 -24.90
C ASP A 205 15.71 -16.14 -24.34
N PHE A 206 15.03 -15.08 -23.94
CA PHE A 206 13.67 -15.14 -23.41
C PHE A 206 12.63 -15.70 -24.43
N ASN A 207 12.96 -15.82 -25.71
CA ASN A 207 12.08 -16.45 -26.71
C ASN A 207 12.06 -17.99 -26.59
N ARG A 208 12.98 -18.58 -25.81
CA ARG A 208 13.02 -20.03 -25.49
C ARG A 208 12.37 -20.36 -24.16
N ALA A 209 12.14 -19.37 -23.31
CA ALA A 209 11.36 -19.53 -22.09
C ALA A 209 9.91 -19.85 -22.44
N SER A 210 9.23 -20.66 -21.63
CA SER A 210 7.81 -20.91 -21.81
C SER A 210 6.98 -19.62 -21.74
N SER A 211 6.00 -19.49 -22.64
CA SER A 211 5.08 -18.33 -22.72
C SER A 211 4.12 -18.22 -21.52
N GLN A 212 4.26 -19.12 -20.54
CA GLN A 212 3.55 -19.11 -19.26
C GLN A 212 4.44 -18.63 -18.10
N GLY A 213 5.45 -17.80 -18.38
CA GLY A 213 6.19 -17.04 -17.35
C GLY A 213 7.25 -17.86 -16.61
N ALA A 214 8.24 -18.40 -17.35
CA ALA A 214 9.33 -19.17 -16.76
C ALA A 214 10.11 -18.37 -15.69
N LEU A 215 10.16 -18.88 -14.46
CA LEU A 215 10.90 -18.28 -13.34
C LEU A 215 12.43 -18.48 -13.44
N VAL A 216 12.90 -19.31 -14.39
CA VAL A 216 14.31 -19.64 -14.62
C VAL A 216 14.61 -19.63 -16.12
N VAL A 217 15.61 -18.87 -16.54
CA VAL A 217 16.08 -18.74 -17.92
C VAL A 217 17.59 -19.00 -17.96
N ALA A 218 18.02 -19.96 -18.78
CA ALA A 218 19.43 -20.25 -18.99
C ALA A 218 20.09 -19.23 -19.93
N ALA A 219 21.40 -19.03 -19.76
CA ALA A 219 22.19 -18.22 -20.68
C ALA A 219 22.14 -18.78 -22.11
N SER A 220 21.97 -17.91 -23.10
CA SER A 220 21.86 -18.24 -24.52
C SER A 220 23.19 -18.02 -25.24
N GLY A 221 23.92 -19.10 -25.44
CA GLY A 221 25.26 -19.11 -26.00
C GLY A 221 26.06 -20.22 -25.35
N GLY A 222 27.12 -20.69 -26.01
CA GLY A 222 28.06 -21.61 -25.36
C GLY A 222 28.69 -20.93 -24.15
N ALA A 223 28.75 -21.64 -23.02
CA ALA A 223 29.53 -21.21 -21.87
C ALA A 223 30.97 -20.92 -22.28
N ALA A 224 31.42 -19.68 -22.12
CA ALA A 224 32.84 -19.36 -22.09
C ALA A 224 33.51 -20.24 -21.02
N SER A 225 34.69 -20.78 -21.33
CA SER A 225 35.20 -21.99 -20.69
C SER A 225 35.16 -21.94 -19.15
N ASN A 226 34.36 -22.85 -18.57
CA ASN A 226 34.06 -23.02 -17.13
C ASN A 226 32.97 -22.12 -16.49
N MET A 227 32.27 -21.26 -17.22
CA MET A 227 31.19 -20.41 -16.64
C MET A 227 29.78 -20.91 -16.95
N VAL A 228 28.98 -21.18 -15.91
CA VAL A 228 27.55 -21.50 -16.01
C VAL A 228 26.72 -20.41 -15.33
N SER A 229 25.75 -19.84 -16.05
CA SER A 229 24.80 -18.87 -15.48
C SER A 229 23.34 -19.30 -15.69
N LEU A 230 22.55 -19.14 -14.63
CA LEU A 230 21.10 -19.26 -14.60
C LEU A 230 20.56 -17.92 -14.12
N LEU A 231 19.71 -17.26 -14.92
CA LEU A 231 18.91 -16.14 -14.44
C LEU A 231 17.64 -16.73 -13.82
N ALA A 232 17.42 -16.50 -12.54
CA ALA A 232 16.20 -16.89 -11.84
C ALA A 232 15.60 -15.68 -11.13
N SER A 233 14.27 -15.56 -11.15
CA SER A 233 13.56 -14.48 -10.46
C SER A 233 12.81 -15.02 -9.25
N ASN A 234 13.02 -14.41 -8.08
CA ASN A 234 12.19 -14.62 -6.90
C ASN A 234 10.94 -13.73 -6.90
N ALA A 235 10.77 -12.85 -7.88
CA ALA A 235 9.51 -12.15 -8.08
C ALA A 235 8.41 -13.14 -8.47
N ASN A 236 7.18 -12.85 -8.04
CA ASN A 236 6.01 -13.61 -8.49
C ASN A 236 5.80 -13.42 -10.01
N GLN A 237 5.14 -14.41 -10.62
CA GLN A 237 4.70 -14.34 -12.03
C GLN A 237 3.79 -13.13 -12.31
N TRP A 238 3.19 -12.55 -11.27
CA TRP A 238 2.37 -11.34 -11.27
C TRP A 238 2.84 -10.43 -10.13
N GLU A 239 2.97 -9.13 -10.37
CA GLU A 239 3.45 -8.21 -9.34
C GLU A 239 2.45 -8.06 -8.17
N PRO A 240 2.92 -7.92 -6.92
CA PRO A 240 2.04 -7.69 -5.76
C PRO A 240 1.26 -6.36 -5.86
N GLY A 241 0.08 -6.41 -6.48
CA GLY A 241 -0.76 -5.24 -6.69
C GLY A 241 -1.82 -5.41 -7.77
N GLU A 242 -1.62 -6.32 -8.74
CA GLU A 242 -2.58 -6.55 -9.82
C GLU A 242 -3.44 -7.81 -9.60
N PHE A 243 -4.76 -7.62 -9.51
CA PHE A 243 -5.73 -8.71 -9.44
C PHE A 243 -6.72 -8.64 -10.61
N MET A 244 -6.91 -9.77 -11.32
CA MET A 244 -8.09 -9.97 -12.18
C MET A 244 -9.25 -10.53 -11.36
N ASN A 245 -10.31 -9.73 -11.20
CA ASN A 245 -11.52 -10.13 -10.46
C ASN A 245 -12.55 -10.69 -11.46
N GLY A 246 -12.49 -12.00 -11.68
CA GLY A 246 -13.22 -12.72 -12.75
C GLY A 246 -14.69 -13.03 -12.48
N GLY A 247 -15.29 -12.46 -11.43
CA GLY A 247 -16.68 -12.77 -11.02
C GLY A 247 -17.78 -12.17 -11.90
N VAL A 248 -17.53 -11.01 -12.55
CA VAL A 248 -18.56 -10.30 -13.34
C VAL A 248 -17.95 -9.70 -14.62
N SER A 249 -18.53 -10.04 -15.77
CA SER A 249 -18.33 -9.36 -17.06
C SER A 249 -18.92 -7.95 -16.99
N ALA A 250 -18.09 -6.91 -17.05
CA ALA A 250 -18.49 -5.52 -16.82
C ALA A 250 -18.43 -4.64 -18.09
N LYS A 251 -19.30 -3.61 -18.14
CA LYS A 251 -19.25 -2.52 -19.15
C LYS A 251 -18.97 -1.14 -18.57
N GLN A 252 -19.14 -0.97 -17.27
CA GLN A 252 -18.82 0.24 -16.51
C GLN A 252 -18.37 -0.18 -15.11
N ILE A 253 -17.43 0.56 -14.54
CA ILE A 253 -16.90 0.38 -13.18
C ILE A 253 -16.94 1.74 -12.47
N LEU A 254 -17.27 1.75 -11.18
CA LEU A 254 -17.50 2.97 -10.41
C LEU A 254 -17.28 2.73 -8.90
N THR A 255 -17.00 3.81 -8.17
CA THR A 255 -16.66 3.81 -6.74
C THR A 255 -17.58 4.75 -5.95
N VAL A 256 -17.90 4.38 -4.71
CA VAL A 256 -18.60 5.23 -3.71
C VAL A 256 -17.83 5.08 -2.41
N GLY A 257 -17.08 6.12 -2.04
CA GLY A 257 -16.11 6.03 -0.94
C GLY A 257 -15.09 4.91 -1.15
N THR A 258 -15.12 3.91 -0.27
CA THR A 258 -14.30 2.68 -0.35
C THR A 258 -14.96 1.54 -1.13
N ALA A 259 -16.28 1.60 -1.37
CA ALA A 259 -17.02 0.53 -2.02
C ALA A 259 -16.88 0.57 -3.55
N LEU A 260 -16.75 -0.62 -4.15
CA LEU A 260 -16.59 -0.82 -5.59
C LEU A 260 -17.87 -1.41 -6.20
N PHE A 261 -18.27 -0.90 -7.36
CA PHE A 261 -19.46 -1.33 -8.08
C PHE A 261 -19.14 -1.50 -9.58
N VAL A 262 -19.85 -2.42 -10.22
CA VAL A 262 -19.82 -2.61 -11.68
C VAL A 262 -21.22 -2.65 -12.24
N VAL A 263 -21.35 -2.19 -13.48
CA VAL A 263 -22.51 -2.46 -14.31
C VAL A 263 -22.16 -3.65 -15.20
N ASN A 264 -22.93 -4.73 -15.08
CA ASN A 264 -22.74 -5.95 -15.85
C ASN A 264 -22.90 -5.65 -17.36
N LYS A 265 -22.06 -6.30 -18.17
CA LYS A 265 -21.99 -6.09 -19.62
C LYS A 265 -23.23 -6.60 -20.35
N ASP A 266 -23.76 -7.72 -19.88
CA ASP A 266 -24.63 -8.62 -20.62
C ASP A 266 -26.12 -8.37 -20.28
N ASP A 267 -26.46 -8.23 -18.99
CA ASP A 267 -27.82 -7.86 -18.54
C ASP A 267 -27.97 -6.36 -18.17
N GLY A 268 -26.86 -5.68 -17.90
CA GLY A 268 -26.86 -4.28 -17.46
C GLY A 268 -27.14 -4.05 -15.97
N ALA A 269 -27.26 -5.10 -15.15
CA ALA A 269 -27.51 -5.00 -13.73
C ALA A 269 -26.34 -4.35 -12.96
N ILE A 270 -26.65 -3.76 -11.81
CA ILE A 270 -25.67 -3.16 -10.90
C ILE A 270 -25.26 -4.19 -9.85
N TRP A 271 -23.95 -4.38 -9.69
CA TRP A 271 -23.35 -5.29 -8.72
C TRP A 271 -22.36 -4.54 -7.83
N ARG A 272 -22.41 -4.80 -6.51
CA ARG A 272 -21.52 -4.28 -5.46
C ARG A 272 -20.49 -5.36 -5.13
N TYR A 273 -19.21 -4.99 -5.03
CA TYR A 273 -18.16 -5.92 -4.62
C TYR A 273 -18.33 -6.28 -3.14
N SER A 274 -18.29 -7.57 -2.82
CA SER A 274 -18.56 -8.07 -1.46
C SER A 274 -17.30 -8.10 -0.57
N GLY A 275 -16.18 -7.50 -1.01
CA GLY A 275 -14.91 -7.43 -0.27
C GLY A 275 -13.92 -8.57 -0.55
N THR A 276 -14.40 -9.78 -0.87
CA THR A 276 -13.55 -10.95 -1.20
C THR A 276 -13.48 -11.21 -2.72
N PRO A 277 -12.33 -11.69 -3.27
CA PRO A 277 -12.19 -11.92 -4.71
C PRO A 277 -13.30 -12.77 -5.32
N ASN A 278 -13.72 -12.41 -6.54
CA ASN A 278 -14.84 -13.01 -7.28
C ASN A 278 -16.23 -12.93 -6.62
N ASN A 279 -16.36 -12.37 -5.41
CA ASN A 279 -17.63 -12.24 -4.70
C ASN A 279 -18.30 -10.89 -4.99
N TRP A 280 -19.47 -10.93 -5.62
CA TRP A 280 -20.25 -9.76 -6.03
C TRP A 280 -21.72 -9.95 -5.67
N THR A 281 -22.34 -8.93 -5.09
CA THR A 281 -23.76 -8.90 -4.73
C THR A 281 -24.53 -8.06 -5.74
N ARG A 282 -25.56 -8.61 -6.39
CA ARG A 282 -26.46 -7.86 -7.29
C ARG A 282 -27.34 -6.93 -6.45
N ILE A 283 -27.31 -5.62 -6.74
CA ILE A 283 -28.07 -4.60 -6.00
C ILE A 283 -29.09 -3.85 -6.87
N GLY A 284 -29.09 -4.01 -8.19
CA GLY A 284 -30.07 -3.34 -9.05
C GLY A 284 -30.19 -3.98 -10.43
N ASP A 285 -31.32 -3.74 -11.08
CA ASP A 285 -31.56 -4.10 -12.48
C ASP A 285 -30.85 -3.13 -13.46
N ALA A 286 -31.16 -3.24 -14.75
CA ALA A 286 -30.62 -2.36 -15.77
C ALA A 286 -31.04 -0.90 -15.57
N THR A 287 -30.06 0.00 -15.60
CA THR A 287 -30.23 1.46 -15.49
C THR A 287 -29.76 2.17 -16.75
N HIS A 288 -30.33 3.32 -17.10
CA HIS A 288 -29.82 4.13 -18.20
C HIS A 288 -28.42 4.69 -17.87
N GLN A 289 -28.23 5.12 -16.63
CA GLN A 289 -26.95 5.60 -16.07
C GLN A 289 -26.93 5.30 -14.58
N VAL A 290 -25.76 5.00 -14.03
CA VAL A 290 -25.48 5.00 -12.59
C VAL A 290 -24.22 5.82 -12.32
N ILE A 291 -24.21 6.57 -11.21
CA ILE A 291 -23.11 7.40 -10.72
C ILE A 291 -22.92 7.23 -9.21
N GLY A 292 -21.72 7.54 -8.72
CA GLY A 292 -21.37 7.49 -7.30
C GLY A 292 -20.80 8.81 -6.78
N ALA A 293 -21.16 9.16 -5.54
CA ALA A 293 -20.71 10.33 -4.78
C ALA A 293 -20.23 9.89 -3.38
N GLU A 294 -19.63 10.76 -2.56
CA GLU A 294 -19.50 10.46 -1.12
C GLU A 294 -20.87 10.52 -0.40
N SER A 295 -21.88 11.22 -0.96
CA SER A 295 -23.27 11.19 -0.44
C SER A 295 -24.12 9.98 -0.86
N GLY A 296 -23.64 9.09 -1.73
CA GLY A 296 -24.36 7.86 -2.09
C GLY A 296 -24.21 7.41 -3.54
N LEU A 297 -24.98 6.39 -3.92
CA LEU A 297 -25.08 5.83 -5.26
C LEU A 297 -26.44 6.21 -5.87
N TYR A 298 -26.43 6.75 -7.10
CA TYR A 298 -27.63 7.28 -7.76
C TYR A 298 -27.75 6.75 -9.19
N ALA A 299 -28.97 6.55 -9.68
CA ALA A 299 -29.20 6.05 -11.04
C ALA A 299 -30.43 6.65 -11.72
N ILE A 300 -30.45 6.60 -13.04
CA ILE A 300 -31.63 6.80 -13.89
C ILE A 300 -32.15 5.42 -14.29
N THR A 301 -33.46 5.18 -14.16
CA THR A 301 -34.11 3.94 -14.62
C THR A 301 -33.84 3.68 -16.11
N ALA A 302 -33.93 2.42 -16.56
CA ALA A 302 -33.79 2.10 -17.99
C ALA A 302 -34.80 2.85 -18.89
N ALA A 303 -36.00 3.15 -18.36
CA ALA A 303 -37.06 3.90 -19.04
C ALA A 303 -36.83 5.43 -19.05
N LYS A 304 -35.89 5.95 -18.25
CA LYS A 304 -35.64 7.39 -18.02
C LYS A 304 -36.82 8.17 -17.40
N ASP A 305 -37.75 7.47 -16.78
CA ASP A 305 -38.92 8.05 -16.10
C ASP A 305 -38.62 8.55 -14.68
N HIS A 306 -37.58 8.01 -14.03
CA HIS A 306 -37.24 8.32 -12.64
C HIS A 306 -35.73 8.40 -12.38
N VAL A 307 -35.38 9.23 -11.39
CA VAL A 307 -34.09 9.21 -10.68
C VAL A 307 -34.28 8.48 -9.35
N VAL A 308 -33.39 7.54 -9.06
CA VAL A 308 -33.38 6.72 -7.84
C VAL A 308 -32.07 6.84 -7.08
N ALA A 309 -32.12 6.68 -5.76
CA ALA A 309 -30.97 6.61 -4.86
C ALA A 309 -30.91 5.23 -4.18
N TRP A 310 -29.71 4.66 -4.04
CA TRP A 310 -29.51 3.42 -3.29
C TRP A 310 -29.50 3.71 -1.80
N ASN A 311 -30.35 3.01 -1.06
CA ASN A 311 -30.47 3.11 0.37
C ASN A 311 -29.73 1.95 1.05
N GLU A 312 -28.52 2.21 1.55
CA GLU A 312 -27.69 1.21 2.24
C GLU A 312 -28.30 0.68 3.55
N THR A 313 -29.39 1.27 4.07
CA THR A 313 -30.11 0.77 5.27
C THR A 313 -31.24 -0.19 4.93
N THR A 314 -31.94 0.01 3.81
CA THR A 314 -33.05 -0.86 3.36
C THR A 314 -32.63 -1.85 2.27
N HIS A 315 -31.44 -1.68 1.70
CA HIS A 315 -30.94 -2.37 0.51
C HIS A 315 -31.92 -2.32 -0.67
N ALA A 316 -32.51 -1.15 -0.89
CA ALA A 316 -33.46 -0.86 -1.96
C ALA A 316 -33.12 0.44 -2.69
N TRP A 317 -33.79 0.67 -3.83
CA TRP A 317 -33.70 1.91 -4.60
C TRP A 317 -34.91 2.80 -4.33
N ASP A 318 -34.71 3.92 -3.64
CA ASP A 318 -35.74 4.90 -3.33
C ASP A 318 -35.88 5.92 -4.49
N VAL A 319 -37.11 6.23 -4.91
CA VAL A 319 -37.38 7.22 -5.97
C VAL A 319 -37.20 8.64 -5.41
N ILE A 320 -36.24 9.39 -5.97
CA ILE A 320 -35.92 10.76 -5.54
C ILE A 320 -36.24 11.83 -6.60
N GLY A 321 -36.58 11.45 -7.83
CA GLY A 321 -36.96 12.41 -8.88
C GLY A 321 -37.68 11.78 -10.08
N GLY A 322 -38.19 12.65 -10.94
CA GLY A 322 -38.84 12.29 -12.21
C GLY A 322 -37.85 12.10 -13.37
N ALA A 323 -38.32 12.31 -14.59
CA ALA A 323 -37.58 11.99 -15.80
C ALA A 323 -36.35 12.89 -16.02
N MET A 324 -35.19 12.25 -16.22
CA MET A 324 -33.89 12.89 -16.48
C MET A 324 -33.12 12.09 -17.54
N VAL A 325 -32.19 12.74 -18.25
CA VAL A 325 -31.35 12.10 -19.29
C VAL A 325 -29.87 11.99 -18.93
N SER A 326 -29.41 12.71 -17.91
CA SER A 326 -28.07 12.58 -17.35
C SER A 326 -28.06 12.91 -15.85
N LEU A 327 -27.22 12.23 -15.08
CA LEU A 327 -26.85 12.60 -13.71
C LEU A 327 -25.38 13.02 -13.65
N MET A 328 -25.10 13.95 -12.74
CA MET A 328 -23.76 14.46 -12.41
C MET A 328 -23.69 14.61 -10.90
N THR A 329 -22.50 14.57 -10.32
CA THR A 329 -22.33 14.76 -8.89
C THR A 329 -21.06 15.54 -8.58
N GLY A 330 -21.13 16.36 -7.54
CA GLY A 330 -19.96 16.75 -6.77
C GLY A 330 -19.54 15.62 -5.83
N ARG A 331 -19.07 15.99 -4.64
CA ARG A 331 -18.71 15.07 -3.56
C ARG A 331 -19.95 14.75 -2.71
N HIS A 332 -20.77 15.75 -2.42
CA HIS A 332 -22.03 15.63 -1.67
C HIS A 332 -23.28 15.99 -2.50
N VAL A 333 -23.17 16.89 -3.50
CA VAL A 333 -24.34 17.42 -4.22
C VAL A 333 -24.65 16.68 -5.53
N LEU A 334 -25.85 16.09 -5.61
CA LEU A 334 -26.41 15.48 -6.82
C LEU A 334 -27.02 16.55 -7.76
N HIS A 335 -26.70 16.42 -9.04
CA HIS A 335 -27.24 17.24 -10.13
C HIS A 335 -27.76 16.36 -11.27
N ALA A 336 -28.66 16.89 -12.09
CA ALA A 336 -29.25 16.19 -13.22
C ALA A 336 -29.42 17.12 -14.44
N VAL A 337 -29.60 16.50 -15.61
CA VAL A 337 -29.98 17.17 -16.86
C VAL A 337 -31.28 16.54 -17.37
N ASP A 338 -32.26 17.37 -17.74
CA ASP A 338 -33.53 16.91 -18.30
C ASP A 338 -33.50 16.75 -19.84
N SER A 339 -34.60 16.28 -20.44
CA SER A 339 -34.71 16.07 -21.89
C SER A 339 -34.63 17.36 -22.73
N ASN A 340 -34.73 18.54 -22.10
CA ASN A 340 -34.59 19.84 -22.75
C ASN A 340 -33.15 20.38 -22.62
N ASN A 341 -32.26 19.64 -21.96
CA ASN A 341 -30.89 20.01 -21.58
C ASN A 341 -30.81 21.08 -20.47
N MET A 342 -31.85 21.23 -19.65
CA MET A 342 -31.82 22.09 -18.47
C MET A 342 -31.16 21.38 -17.30
N VAL A 343 -30.38 22.12 -16.51
CA VAL A 343 -29.64 21.61 -15.34
C VAL A 343 -30.46 21.79 -14.09
N TRP A 344 -30.50 20.75 -13.26
CA TRP A 344 -31.21 20.68 -11.99
C TRP A 344 -30.29 20.24 -10.86
N MET A 345 -30.49 20.75 -9.65
CA MET A 345 -29.82 20.35 -8.40
C MET A 345 -30.84 19.64 -7.49
N TYR A 346 -30.43 18.58 -6.81
CA TYR A 346 -31.27 17.89 -5.82
C TYR A 346 -31.17 18.59 -4.46
N ASN A 347 -32.31 18.89 -3.83
CA ASN A 347 -32.37 19.57 -2.53
C ASN A 347 -32.28 18.60 -1.32
N GLY A 348 -31.84 17.35 -1.54
CA GLY A 348 -31.69 16.35 -0.47
C GLY A 348 -32.99 15.67 0.00
N THR A 349 -34.16 16.11 -0.47
CA THR A 349 -35.47 15.54 -0.12
C THR A 349 -36.18 14.98 -1.37
N PRO A 350 -36.76 13.77 -1.35
CA PRO A 350 -37.36 13.15 -2.53
C PRO A 350 -38.34 14.07 -3.28
N ASN A 351 -38.17 14.13 -4.60
CA ASN A 351 -38.89 15.00 -5.55
C ASN A 351 -38.66 16.52 -5.37
N SER A 352 -37.77 16.96 -4.48
CA SER A 352 -37.37 18.37 -4.36
C SER A 352 -36.11 18.66 -5.17
N TRP A 353 -36.30 19.34 -6.31
CA TRP A 353 -35.24 19.73 -7.24
C TRP A 353 -35.32 21.23 -7.55
N MET A 354 -34.17 21.85 -7.79
CA MET A 354 -34.03 23.27 -8.13
C MET A 354 -33.42 23.41 -9.52
N GLN A 355 -34.07 24.15 -10.42
CA GLN A 355 -33.53 24.43 -11.75
C GLN A 355 -32.40 25.47 -11.66
N LEU A 356 -31.26 25.19 -12.28
CA LEU A 356 -30.06 26.04 -12.25
C LEU A 356 -29.84 26.84 -13.55
N GLY A 357 -30.18 26.29 -14.71
CA GLY A 357 -29.94 26.94 -16.01
C GLY A 357 -30.09 26.00 -17.21
N GLY A 358 -29.67 26.45 -18.39
CA GLY A 358 -29.71 25.69 -19.65
C GLY A 358 -30.36 26.46 -20.81
N PRO A 359 -30.38 25.86 -22.01
CA PRO A 359 -29.93 24.50 -22.34
C PRO A 359 -28.41 24.38 -22.52
N TYR A 360 -27.83 23.24 -22.12
CA TYR A 360 -26.38 22.98 -22.20
C TYR A 360 -26.04 21.58 -22.74
N ARG A 361 -25.12 21.48 -23.71
CA ARG A 361 -24.77 20.21 -24.38
C ARG A 361 -23.87 19.28 -23.57
N ASN A 362 -23.14 19.83 -22.61
CA ASN A 362 -22.28 19.08 -21.70
C ASN A 362 -22.13 19.89 -20.42
N VAL A 363 -22.24 19.22 -19.28
CA VAL A 363 -22.23 19.84 -17.95
C VAL A 363 -21.41 18.95 -17.01
N VAL A 364 -20.70 19.57 -16.08
CA VAL A 364 -20.02 18.94 -14.95
C VAL A 364 -20.34 19.75 -13.69
N ALA A 365 -20.27 19.11 -12.53
CA ALA A 365 -20.60 19.75 -11.26
C ALA A 365 -19.59 19.39 -10.17
N THR A 366 -19.48 20.28 -9.19
CA THR A 366 -18.86 20.04 -7.88
C THR A 366 -19.91 20.33 -6.80
N ASP A 367 -19.52 20.43 -5.53
CA ASP A 367 -20.45 20.81 -4.45
C ASP A 367 -20.82 22.30 -4.45
N ASP A 368 -20.00 23.12 -5.11
CA ASP A 368 -20.06 24.58 -5.04
C ASP A 368 -20.25 25.23 -6.41
N TYR A 369 -20.12 24.48 -7.51
CA TYR A 369 -20.18 24.99 -8.88
C TYR A 369 -20.84 24.00 -9.84
N CYS A 370 -21.65 24.52 -10.76
CA CYS A 370 -21.94 23.85 -12.03
C CYS A 370 -21.15 24.54 -13.14
N ILE A 371 -20.56 23.77 -14.04
CA ILE A 371 -19.83 24.27 -15.21
C ILE A 371 -20.37 23.58 -16.46
N ALA A 372 -20.70 24.36 -17.47
CA ALA A 372 -21.44 23.91 -18.65
C ALA A 372 -20.80 24.40 -19.96
N ILE A 373 -21.08 23.69 -21.05
CA ILE A 373 -20.82 24.13 -22.43
C ILE A 373 -22.16 24.50 -23.07
N THR A 374 -22.26 25.67 -23.69
CA THR A 374 -23.43 26.10 -24.48
C THR A 374 -23.74 25.14 -25.63
N MET A 375 -25.00 25.07 -26.04
CA MET A 375 -25.46 24.07 -27.04
C MET A 375 -24.68 24.08 -28.37
N ASP A 376 -24.15 25.22 -28.79
CA ASP A 376 -23.31 25.39 -29.98
C ASP A 376 -21.84 24.95 -29.76
N GLY A 377 -21.38 24.89 -28.52
CA GLY A 377 -19.97 24.63 -28.15
C GLY A 377 -19.08 25.87 -28.09
N SER A 378 -19.64 27.09 -28.23
CA SER A 378 -18.84 28.32 -28.35
C SER A 378 -18.24 28.78 -27.02
N SER A 379 -18.97 28.64 -25.90
CA SER A 379 -18.52 29.07 -24.58
C SER A 379 -18.57 27.96 -23.53
N VAL A 380 -17.75 28.14 -22.49
CA VAL A 380 -17.83 27.46 -21.20
C VAL A 380 -18.34 28.47 -20.18
N GLU A 381 -19.37 28.10 -19.42
CA GLU A 381 -20.05 28.94 -18.43
C GLU A 381 -20.02 28.27 -17.05
N LEU A 382 -19.91 29.08 -16.00
CA LEU A 382 -19.85 28.63 -14.61
C LEU A 382 -20.94 29.32 -13.79
N LEU A 383 -21.64 28.54 -12.98
CA LEU A 383 -22.58 29.00 -11.94
C LEU A 383 -22.04 28.58 -10.58
N GLN A 384 -21.84 29.55 -9.67
CA GLN A 384 -21.57 29.28 -8.27
C GLN A 384 -22.88 28.95 -7.52
N ARG A 385 -22.82 27.99 -6.58
CA ARG A 385 -23.96 27.60 -5.74
C ARG A 385 -24.51 28.79 -4.97
N GLY A 386 -25.84 28.94 -5.00
CA GLY A 386 -26.55 30.10 -4.44
C GLY A 386 -26.63 31.32 -5.37
N SER A 387 -25.86 31.35 -6.47
CA SER A 387 -26.08 32.30 -7.57
C SER A 387 -27.22 31.83 -8.48
N THR A 388 -27.80 32.77 -9.22
CA THR A 388 -28.69 32.53 -10.36
C THR A 388 -28.06 32.97 -11.70
N THR A 389 -26.81 33.44 -11.66
CA THR A 389 -26.12 34.09 -12.78
C THR A 389 -24.94 33.24 -13.24
N TRP A 390 -25.05 32.69 -14.45
CA TRP A 390 -23.98 32.01 -15.15
C TRP A 390 -22.97 33.03 -15.70
N THR A 391 -21.68 32.72 -15.58
CA THR A 391 -20.57 33.58 -16.00
C THR A 391 -19.68 32.85 -17.00
N THR A 392 -19.38 33.45 -18.14
CA THR A 392 -18.48 32.85 -19.15
C THR A 392 -17.04 32.78 -18.61
N ILE A 393 -16.46 31.58 -18.63
CA ILE A 393 -15.09 31.29 -18.19
C ILE A 393 -14.18 30.74 -19.30
N GLY A 394 -14.61 30.77 -20.57
CA GLY A 394 -13.77 30.42 -21.72
C GLY A 394 -14.54 29.75 -22.85
N GLY A 395 -13.86 28.86 -23.60
CA GLY A 395 -14.37 28.18 -24.80
C GLY A 395 -13.59 28.53 -26.07
N PRO A 396 -13.83 27.83 -27.19
CA PRO A 396 -14.74 26.69 -27.34
C PRO A 396 -14.17 25.40 -26.75
N MET A 397 -15.05 24.46 -26.34
CA MET A 397 -14.66 23.14 -25.83
C MET A 397 -15.59 22.04 -26.37
N ALA A 398 -15.08 20.82 -26.51
CA ALA A 398 -15.88 19.66 -26.91
C ALA A 398 -16.51 18.94 -25.70
N SER A 399 -15.78 18.84 -24.58
CA SER A 399 -16.28 18.32 -23.29
C SER A 399 -15.46 18.82 -22.09
N LEU A 400 -16.05 18.80 -20.89
CA LEU A 400 -15.41 19.19 -19.62
C LEU A 400 -15.21 17.99 -18.67
N ARG A 401 -14.30 18.12 -17.71
CA ARG A 401 -14.19 17.31 -16.49
C ARG A 401 -13.85 18.20 -15.29
N ALA A 402 -14.60 18.08 -14.20
CA ALA A 402 -14.25 18.69 -12.93
C ALA A 402 -13.44 17.71 -12.06
N ALA A 403 -12.48 18.25 -11.30
CA ALA A 403 -11.69 17.59 -10.28
C ALA A 403 -11.98 18.20 -8.91
N ALA A 404 -11.33 17.72 -7.85
CA ALA A 404 -11.47 18.32 -6.51
C ALA A 404 -10.87 19.74 -6.44
N ASN A 405 -9.80 20.00 -7.20
CA ASN A 405 -9.00 21.24 -7.20
C ASN A 405 -8.79 21.87 -8.59
N ALA A 406 -9.38 21.31 -9.65
CA ALA A 406 -9.14 21.75 -11.04
C ALA A 406 -10.36 21.56 -11.95
N LEU A 407 -10.39 22.29 -13.06
CA LEU A 407 -11.33 22.12 -14.16
C LEU A 407 -10.56 21.89 -15.46
N TYR A 408 -10.88 20.79 -16.15
CA TYR A 408 -10.26 20.42 -17.41
C TYR A 408 -11.25 20.48 -18.57
N GLY A 409 -10.78 20.95 -19.71
CA GLY A 409 -11.48 20.99 -20.99
C GLY A 409 -10.75 20.12 -22.00
N LEU A 410 -11.52 19.48 -22.87
CA LEU A 410 -11.02 18.81 -24.06
C LEU A 410 -11.60 19.54 -25.27
N ASP A 411 -10.75 20.00 -26.19
CA ASP A 411 -11.20 20.67 -27.42
C ASP A 411 -11.67 19.66 -28.50
N THR A 412 -11.98 20.16 -29.71
CA THR A 412 -12.41 19.33 -30.85
C THR A 412 -11.29 18.54 -31.51
N LEU A 413 -10.02 18.81 -31.18
CA LEU A 413 -8.83 18.11 -31.69
C LEU A 413 -8.30 17.04 -30.71
N GLY A 414 -8.83 17.02 -29.47
CA GLY A 414 -8.36 16.16 -28.39
C GLY A 414 -7.23 16.77 -27.56
N MET A 415 -6.97 18.08 -27.70
CA MET A 415 -6.06 18.82 -26.83
C MET A 415 -6.73 19.10 -25.49
N VAL A 416 -5.98 18.88 -24.42
CA VAL A 416 -6.39 19.10 -23.03
C VAL A 416 -6.02 20.51 -22.62
N PHE A 417 -6.91 21.14 -21.86
CA PHE A 417 -6.69 22.44 -21.25
C PHE A 417 -7.09 22.40 -19.77
N ARG A 418 -6.35 23.08 -18.90
CA ARG A 418 -6.72 23.35 -17.49
C ARG A 418 -7.15 24.81 -17.36
N TRP A 419 -8.31 25.06 -16.76
CA TRP A 419 -8.73 26.43 -16.44
C TRP A 419 -7.85 27.00 -15.33
N SER A 420 -7.50 28.29 -15.41
CA SER A 420 -6.63 28.97 -14.45
C SER A 420 -7.24 29.19 -13.06
N GLY A 421 -8.54 28.91 -12.89
CA GLY A 421 -9.30 29.24 -11.68
C GLY A 421 -9.89 30.66 -11.68
N SER A 422 -9.61 31.49 -12.69
CA SER A 422 -10.19 32.83 -12.78
C SER A 422 -10.34 33.33 -14.22
N GLY A 423 -11.41 34.12 -14.47
CA GLY A 423 -11.68 34.70 -15.78
C GLY A 423 -11.77 33.67 -16.90
N THR A 424 -11.22 34.00 -18.08
CA THR A 424 -11.34 33.19 -19.29
C THR A 424 -10.04 32.49 -19.71
N VAL A 425 -9.07 32.30 -18.81
CA VAL A 425 -7.72 31.80 -19.14
C VAL A 425 -7.63 30.28 -18.98
N TRP A 426 -7.06 29.61 -19.98
CA TRP A 426 -6.87 28.16 -20.02
C TRP A 426 -5.46 27.80 -20.49
N THR A 427 -4.78 26.92 -19.75
CA THR A 427 -3.41 26.45 -20.03
C THR A 427 -3.46 25.09 -20.76
N PRO A 428 -2.78 24.93 -21.92
CA PRO A 428 -2.76 23.66 -22.65
C PRO A 428 -1.89 22.60 -21.95
N LEU A 429 -2.42 21.38 -21.80
CA LEU A 429 -1.78 20.23 -21.17
C LEU A 429 -1.51 19.05 -22.14
N GLY A 430 -1.39 19.33 -23.45
CA GLY A 430 -1.05 18.32 -24.45
C GLY A 430 -2.22 17.44 -24.93
N GLY A 431 -1.90 16.38 -25.68
CA GLY A 431 -2.86 15.53 -26.38
C GLY A 431 -2.20 14.76 -27.54
N PRO A 432 -2.97 14.10 -28.42
CA PRO A 432 -4.43 14.07 -28.47
C PRO A 432 -5.05 12.93 -27.64
N PHE A 433 -6.01 13.27 -26.78
CA PHE A 433 -6.82 12.32 -26.02
C PHE A 433 -8.26 12.27 -26.56
N ARG A 434 -8.85 11.07 -26.56
CA ARG A 434 -10.27 10.88 -26.92
C ARG A 434 -11.22 11.16 -25.75
N GLN A 435 -10.76 10.89 -24.54
CA GLN A 435 -11.56 10.98 -23.33
C GLN A 435 -10.66 11.28 -22.13
N LEU A 436 -11.17 12.16 -21.27
CA LEU A 436 -10.61 12.42 -19.95
C LEU A 436 -11.44 11.73 -18.86
N MET A 437 -10.77 11.31 -17.81
CA MET A 437 -11.30 10.71 -16.58
C MET A 437 -10.57 11.34 -15.39
N VAL A 438 -11.26 11.51 -14.26
CA VAL A 438 -10.72 12.23 -13.09
C VAL A 438 -11.09 11.48 -11.81
N ASP A 439 -10.14 11.41 -10.88
CA ASP A 439 -10.30 10.87 -9.53
C ASP A 439 -9.53 11.76 -8.55
N GLY A 440 -10.26 12.50 -7.71
CA GLY A 440 -9.68 13.47 -6.77
C GLY A 440 -8.82 14.52 -7.48
N ASN A 441 -7.50 14.36 -7.38
CA ASN A 441 -6.48 15.23 -7.96
C ASN A 441 -5.78 14.58 -9.20
N THR A 442 -6.12 13.35 -9.58
CA THR A 442 -5.50 12.65 -10.73
C THR A 442 -6.33 12.82 -12.01
N LEU A 443 -5.69 13.36 -13.06
CA LEU A 443 -6.22 13.35 -14.43
C LEU A 443 -5.67 12.13 -15.20
N LEU A 444 -6.57 11.36 -15.81
CA LEU A 444 -6.25 10.29 -16.75
C LEU A 444 -6.79 10.64 -18.15
N GLY A 445 -5.97 10.41 -19.18
CA GLY A 445 -6.30 10.60 -20.58
C GLY A 445 -6.19 9.29 -21.37
N HIS A 446 -7.24 8.93 -22.09
CA HIS A 446 -7.22 7.77 -22.99
C HIS A 446 -6.85 8.22 -24.41
N THR A 447 -5.77 7.69 -24.98
CA THR A 447 -5.25 8.09 -26.31
C THR A 447 -6.28 7.86 -27.42
N THR A 448 -6.19 8.61 -28.51
CA THR A 448 -7.18 8.55 -29.61
C THR A 448 -7.22 7.21 -30.34
N ASP A 449 -6.12 6.46 -30.32
CA ASP A 449 -5.97 5.10 -30.86
C ASP A 449 -6.44 3.97 -29.91
N ARG A 450 -6.73 4.29 -28.64
CA ARG A 450 -7.05 3.37 -27.54
C ARG A 450 -5.94 2.37 -27.15
N LEU A 451 -4.68 2.68 -27.45
CA LEU A 451 -3.56 1.81 -27.07
C LEU A 451 -3.10 2.05 -25.62
N ALA A 452 -3.10 3.30 -25.15
CA ALA A 452 -2.58 3.66 -23.83
C ALA A 452 -3.57 4.50 -22.99
N ALA A 453 -3.65 4.16 -21.70
CA ALA A 453 -4.15 5.05 -20.65
C ALA A 453 -2.96 5.81 -20.05
N MET A 454 -2.98 7.13 -20.18
CA MET A 454 -1.95 8.01 -19.67
C MET A 454 -2.44 8.71 -18.40
N LYS A 455 -1.58 8.85 -17.40
CA LYS A 455 -1.76 9.70 -16.23
C LYS A 455 -0.97 10.99 -16.41
N LEU A 456 -1.56 12.13 -16.07
CA LEU A 456 -0.81 13.36 -15.85
C LEU A 456 -0.03 13.22 -14.53
N GLU A 457 1.30 13.24 -14.60
CA GLU A 457 2.16 13.25 -13.41
C GLU A 457 2.49 14.68 -13.00
N ASP A 458 3.03 15.46 -13.94
CA ASP A 458 3.42 16.86 -13.76
C ASP A 458 2.67 17.73 -14.79
N ASP A 459 2.24 18.94 -14.43
CA ASP A 459 1.62 19.89 -15.37
C ASP A 459 2.55 21.01 -15.87
N ASN A 460 3.76 21.13 -15.28
CA ASN A 460 4.86 21.93 -15.81
C ASN A 460 6.25 21.37 -15.38
N PRO A 461 7.09 20.87 -16.31
CA PRO A 461 6.77 20.59 -17.71
C PRO A 461 5.68 19.52 -17.82
N VAL A 462 4.74 19.68 -18.75
CA VAL A 462 3.63 18.74 -18.94
C VAL A 462 4.16 17.32 -19.18
N ARG A 463 3.91 16.42 -18.22
CA ARG A 463 4.39 15.04 -18.24
C ARG A 463 3.24 14.06 -18.10
N TRP A 464 3.07 13.26 -19.15
CA TRP A 464 2.14 12.14 -19.17
C TRP A 464 2.92 10.82 -19.06
N ARG A 465 2.57 9.97 -18.08
CA ARG A 465 3.11 8.61 -17.97
C ARG A 465 2.07 7.58 -18.37
N GLU A 466 2.49 6.53 -19.07
CA GLU A 466 1.65 5.36 -19.29
C GLU A 466 1.36 4.66 -17.95
N VAL A 467 0.08 4.34 -17.72
CA VAL A 467 -0.40 3.63 -16.51
C VAL A 467 -1.27 2.43 -16.83
N GLY A 468 -1.39 2.06 -18.11
CA GLY A 468 -2.06 0.83 -18.54
C GLY A 468 -2.27 0.77 -20.05
N GLN A 469 -2.21 -0.44 -20.61
CA GLN A 469 -2.41 -0.68 -22.04
C GLN A 469 -3.78 -1.29 -22.32
N ARG A 470 -4.44 -0.82 -23.39
CA ARG A 470 -5.68 -1.40 -23.94
C ARG A 470 -6.79 -1.57 -22.89
N LEU A 471 -7.17 -0.47 -22.22
CA LEU A 471 -8.27 -0.44 -21.26
C LEU A 471 -9.54 0.14 -21.90
N ASP A 472 -10.66 -0.56 -21.79
CA ASP A 472 -11.97 -0.14 -22.29
C ASP A 472 -12.55 1.03 -21.48
N SER A 473 -12.28 1.05 -20.17
CA SER A 473 -12.57 2.16 -19.26
C SER A 473 -11.64 2.11 -18.05
N VAL A 474 -11.51 3.22 -17.33
CA VAL A 474 -10.72 3.31 -16.08
C VAL A 474 -11.51 4.09 -15.03
N THR A 475 -11.35 3.70 -13.77
CA THR A 475 -11.73 4.46 -12.58
C THR A 475 -10.59 4.39 -11.57
N SER A 476 -10.63 5.21 -10.52
CA SER A 476 -9.72 5.08 -9.39
C SER A 476 -10.35 5.69 -8.14
N ASN A 477 -9.73 5.46 -6.98
CA ASN A 477 -10.06 6.14 -5.73
C ASN A 477 -8.78 6.37 -4.90
N LYS A 478 -8.91 6.78 -3.64
CA LYS A 478 -7.78 7.02 -2.71
C LYS A 478 -6.85 5.81 -2.48
N LEU A 479 -7.24 4.59 -2.87
CA LEU A 479 -6.52 3.33 -2.60
C LEU A 479 -6.03 2.58 -3.86
N TYR A 480 -6.73 2.68 -4.99
CA TYR A 480 -6.38 1.93 -6.22
C TYR A 480 -6.78 2.66 -7.50
N TYR A 481 -6.20 2.23 -8.62
CA TYR A 481 -6.78 2.35 -9.95
C TYR A 481 -7.48 1.04 -10.32
N ALA A 482 -8.53 1.09 -11.12
CA ALA A 482 -9.20 -0.10 -11.64
C ALA A 482 -9.63 0.11 -13.10
N GLY A 483 -9.34 -0.87 -13.95
CA GLY A 483 -9.58 -0.80 -15.40
C GLY A 483 -10.45 -1.94 -15.88
N LEU A 484 -11.20 -1.72 -16.96
CA LEU A 484 -11.83 -2.80 -17.73
C LEU A 484 -10.96 -3.17 -18.93
N ARG A 485 -10.79 -4.47 -19.19
CA ARG A 485 -10.10 -4.97 -20.39
C ARG A 485 -10.81 -6.22 -20.90
N ASN A 486 -11.42 -6.13 -22.08
CA ASN A 486 -12.31 -7.15 -22.65
C ASN A 486 -13.48 -7.53 -21.73
N GLY A 487 -13.90 -6.62 -20.84
CA GLY A 487 -14.94 -6.85 -19.82
C GLY A 487 -14.45 -7.38 -18.47
N ASN A 488 -13.19 -7.82 -18.35
CA ASN A 488 -12.61 -8.20 -17.05
C ASN A 488 -12.22 -6.96 -16.24
N VAL A 489 -12.40 -7.03 -14.92
CA VAL A 489 -11.92 -6.00 -13.98
C VAL A 489 -10.47 -6.28 -13.57
N LEU A 490 -9.58 -5.34 -13.86
CA LEU A 490 -8.24 -5.24 -13.27
C LEU A 490 -8.29 -4.22 -12.13
N ILE A 491 -7.61 -4.50 -11.02
CA ILE A 491 -7.39 -3.55 -9.92
C ILE A 491 -5.89 -3.48 -9.66
N HIS A 492 -5.35 -2.26 -9.58
CA HIS A 492 -3.95 -1.93 -9.31
C HIS A 492 -3.87 -0.97 -8.12
N PHE A 493 -3.35 -1.42 -6.98
CA PHE A 493 -3.31 -0.60 -5.76
C PHE A 493 -2.28 0.54 -5.83
N LYS A 494 -2.63 1.72 -5.30
CA LYS A 494 -1.77 2.93 -5.35
C LYS A 494 -0.61 2.78 -4.37
N HIS A 495 0.56 2.42 -4.90
CA HIS A 495 1.78 2.18 -4.12
C HIS A 495 2.22 3.43 -3.33
N ARG A 496 2.24 3.35 -1.99
CA ARG A 496 2.85 4.38 -1.11
C ARG A 496 4.38 4.23 -1.09
N GLY A 497 5.01 4.46 -2.24
CA GLY A 497 6.46 4.31 -2.41
C GLY A 497 7.22 5.56 -2.00
N GLY A 498 7.72 5.61 -0.77
CA GLY A 498 8.85 6.47 -0.41
C GLY A 498 10.15 5.71 -0.66
N HIS A 499 11.03 6.23 -1.53
CA HIS A 499 12.37 5.68 -1.75
C HIS A 499 13.38 6.81 -2.03
N ALA A 500 14.24 7.08 -1.04
CA ALA A 500 15.55 7.77 -1.08
C ALA A 500 15.68 9.08 -1.91
N SER A 501 16.31 10.14 -1.39
CA SER A 501 17.55 10.10 -0.60
C SER A 501 17.67 11.18 0.50
N THR A 502 16.58 11.82 0.90
CA THR A 502 16.51 12.68 2.10
C THR A 502 15.26 12.37 2.93
N PRO A 503 15.28 12.56 4.26
CA PRO A 503 14.15 12.26 5.14
C PRO A 503 13.04 13.33 4.99
N ALA A 504 12.16 13.14 4.01
CA ALA A 504 11.09 14.07 3.66
C ALA A 504 10.14 14.36 4.85
N LEU A 505 9.96 15.65 5.16
CA LEU A 505 9.01 16.14 6.17
C LEU A 505 7.58 16.12 5.63
N ALA A 506 7.00 14.93 5.47
CA ALA A 506 5.63 14.77 4.98
C ALA A 506 4.59 15.31 5.98
N ALA A 507 3.83 16.33 5.58
CA ALA A 507 2.65 16.82 6.30
C ALA A 507 1.57 15.72 6.39
N ARG A 508 0.89 15.64 7.53
CA ARG A 508 -0.02 14.52 7.84
C ARG A 508 -1.42 15.01 8.19
N ARG A 509 -2.41 14.44 7.53
CA ARG A 509 -3.82 14.54 7.94
C ARG A 509 -3.98 13.97 9.35
N SER A 510 -4.85 14.56 10.17
CA SER A 510 -5.06 14.22 11.59
C SER A 510 -5.29 12.73 11.90
N GLY A 511 -5.62 11.88 10.92
CA GLY A 511 -5.83 10.44 11.09
C GLY A 511 -4.66 9.51 10.71
N GLN A 512 -3.47 10.01 10.33
CA GLN A 512 -2.33 9.15 9.94
C GLN A 512 -0.97 9.65 10.47
N VAL A 513 -0.50 9.06 11.58
CA VAL A 513 0.82 9.33 12.18
C VAL A 513 1.58 8.01 12.39
N LEU A 514 2.82 7.95 11.88
CA LEU A 514 3.79 6.86 12.09
C LEU A 514 5.18 7.48 12.23
N ALA A 515 6.02 6.98 13.15
CA ALA A 515 7.33 7.57 13.44
C ALA A 515 8.24 7.74 12.21
N ALA A 516 9.16 8.70 12.26
CA ALA A 516 10.19 8.93 11.26
C ALA A 516 11.43 9.55 11.91
N ALA A 517 12.52 8.80 11.94
CA ALA A 517 13.81 9.15 12.51
C ALA A 517 14.95 8.53 11.69
N ASP A 518 16.12 9.17 11.69
CA ASP A 518 17.41 8.59 11.29
C ASP A 518 18.54 9.26 12.10
N GLN A 519 19.74 8.67 12.15
CA GLN A 519 20.67 8.83 13.29
C GLN A 519 22.04 9.49 13.00
N GLY A 520 22.72 9.93 14.08
CA GLY A 520 24.15 10.29 14.09
C GLY A 520 24.76 10.40 15.50
N HIS A 521 25.78 9.59 15.81
CA HIS A 521 26.64 9.62 17.02
C HIS A 521 27.54 10.89 17.07
N VAL A 522 28.16 11.39 18.16
CA VAL A 522 28.35 11.07 19.62
C VAL A 522 28.93 12.37 20.29
N ASP A 523 28.96 12.71 21.59
CA ASP A 523 28.95 12.03 22.92
C ASP A 523 28.30 13.00 23.99
N PRO A 524 28.09 12.62 25.28
CA PRO A 524 27.47 13.51 26.31
C PRO A 524 28.49 14.35 27.11
N PRO A 525 28.08 15.33 27.97
CA PRO A 525 26.72 15.76 28.31
C PRO A 525 26.43 17.27 28.15
N ALA A 526 25.16 17.64 28.43
CA ALA A 526 24.56 18.99 28.53
C ALA A 526 24.21 19.71 27.21
N ASP A 527 22.95 20.15 27.12
CA ASP A 527 22.32 20.98 26.08
C ASP A 527 22.67 20.66 24.61
N SER A 528 22.09 19.60 24.05
CA SER A 528 22.00 19.41 22.59
C SER A 528 20.75 18.67 22.11
N ASP A 529 20.02 19.32 21.19
CA ASP A 529 19.16 18.78 20.13
C ASP A 529 18.16 17.64 20.41
N PHE A 530 16.93 18.05 20.78
CA PHE A 530 15.74 17.30 20.38
C PHE A 530 15.55 17.37 18.85
N GLY A 531 15.37 16.22 18.20
CA GLY A 531 15.24 16.14 16.74
C GLY A 531 14.02 16.88 16.15
N LYS A 532 12.97 17.12 16.95
CA LYS A 532 11.79 17.95 16.64
C LYS A 532 11.25 18.56 17.94
N ASN A 533 11.22 19.88 18.06
CA ASN A 533 10.80 20.61 19.27
C ASN A 533 9.56 21.50 19.05
N TRP A 534 8.96 21.52 17.85
CA TRP A 534 7.70 22.22 17.59
C TRP A 534 6.66 21.30 16.94
N ILE A 535 5.39 21.52 17.27
CA ILE A 535 4.24 20.91 16.57
C ILE A 535 3.37 22.03 16.02
N PHE A 536 2.96 21.92 14.75
CA PHE A 536 1.99 22.79 14.12
C PHE A 536 0.71 22.00 13.81
N GLN A 537 -0.45 22.61 14.02
CA GLN A 537 -1.73 22.18 13.49
C GLN A 537 -2.26 23.27 12.56
N VAL A 538 -2.33 22.96 11.26
CA VAL A 538 -2.75 23.92 10.23
C VAL A 538 -4.16 23.60 9.76
N HIS A 539 -5.00 24.63 9.72
CA HIS A 539 -6.36 24.57 9.20
C HIS A 539 -6.41 25.24 7.82
N THR A 540 -6.56 24.45 6.76
CA THR A 540 -6.87 25.00 5.44
C THR A 540 -8.28 25.60 5.45
N GLN A 541 -8.50 26.67 4.68
CA GLN A 541 -9.86 27.19 4.51
C GLN A 541 -10.72 26.22 3.70
N ASP A 542 -12.04 26.23 3.89
CA ASP A 542 -12.98 25.55 3.00
C ASP A 542 -13.50 26.49 1.90
N VAL A 543 -12.55 27.09 1.15
CA VAL A 543 -12.87 27.92 -0.03
C VAL A 543 -12.29 27.30 -1.30
N MET A 544 -12.78 27.74 -2.47
CA MET A 544 -12.29 27.25 -3.75
C MET A 544 -10.78 27.53 -3.88
N LEU A 545 -10.01 26.55 -4.35
CA LEU A 545 -8.55 26.60 -4.48
C LEU A 545 -7.75 26.72 -3.16
N ALA A 546 -8.37 26.57 -1.97
CA ALA A 546 -7.67 26.59 -0.67
C ALA A 546 -6.71 25.41 -0.39
N GLY A 547 -6.48 24.54 -1.37
CA GLY A 547 -5.46 23.50 -1.29
C GLY A 547 -4.08 24.03 -1.69
N TYR A 548 -3.04 23.24 -1.45
CA TYR A 548 -1.68 23.51 -1.89
C TYR A 548 -0.96 22.18 -2.14
N ASP A 549 -0.36 22.02 -3.31
CA ASP A 549 0.32 20.79 -3.75
C ASP A 549 1.75 21.17 -4.20
N GLY A 550 2.74 21.12 -3.28
CA GLY A 550 4.11 21.61 -3.55
C GLY A 550 5.04 21.59 -2.34
N ASN A 551 6.07 22.45 -2.34
CA ASN A 551 7.01 22.61 -1.22
C ASN A 551 6.63 23.82 -0.34
N MET A 552 6.46 23.63 0.96
CA MET A 552 6.03 24.69 1.89
C MET A 552 7.09 24.99 2.94
N ASP A 553 7.62 26.22 2.94
CA ASP A 553 8.56 26.71 3.95
C ASP A 553 7.81 27.28 5.15
N PHE A 554 8.09 26.73 6.33
CA PHE A 554 7.72 27.32 7.62
C PHE A 554 8.94 28.02 8.20
N ARG A 555 8.78 29.25 8.69
CA ARG A 555 9.86 30.05 9.26
C ARG A 555 9.50 30.59 10.65
N LEU A 556 10.31 30.27 11.65
CA LEU A 556 10.29 30.92 12.96
C LEU A 556 11.56 31.76 13.10
N GLY A 557 11.40 33.07 13.25
CA GLY A 557 12.52 34.03 13.30
C GLY A 557 13.46 33.92 12.09
N ASN A 558 14.63 33.32 12.28
CA ASN A 558 15.64 33.10 11.24
C ASN A 558 15.82 31.64 10.80
N ASP A 559 15.14 30.69 11.44
CA ASP A 559 15.20 29.27 11.09
C ASP A 559 14.04 28.92 10.16
N VAL A 560 14.32 28.10 9.15
CA VAL A 560 13.42 27.76 8.03
C VAL A 560 13.41 26.25 7.87
N GLN A 561 12.22 25.68 7.75
CA GLN A 561 12.00 24.25 7.61
C GLN A 561 11.06 24.00 6.43
N THR A 562 11.62 23.44 5.35
CA THR A 562 10.87 23.08 4.14
C THR A 562 10.16 21.74 4.33
N LEU A 563 8.85 21.73 4.13
CA LEU A 563 8.09 20.51 3.87
C LEU A 563 8.13 20.22 2.37
N THR A 564 8.60 19.05 1.96
CA THR A 564 8.70 18.66 0.56
C THR A 564 7.51 17.82 0.10
N ASP A 565 7.02 18.04 -1.12
CA ASP A 565 5.96 17.27 -1.79
C ASP A 565 4.67 17.14 -0.94
N VAL A 566 4.24 18.22 -0.29
CA VAL A 566 3.06 18.24 0.59
C VAL A 566 1.78 18.58 -0.14
N SER A 567 0.70 17.86 0.20
CA SER A 567 -0.64 18.03 -0.34
C SER A 567 -1.63 18.43 0.76
N PHE A 568 -1.85 19.74 0.87
CA PHE A 568 -2.88 20.37 1.69
C PHE A 568 -4.19 20.46 0.91
N VAL A 569 -5.30 20.02 1.49
CA VAL A 569 -6.63 20.00 0.85
C VAL A 569 -7.59 20.88 1.62
N ARG A 570 -8.45 21.64 0.92
CA ARG A 570 -9.45 22.56 1.48
C ARG A 570 -10.31 21.92 2.58
N GLY A 571 -10.62 22.70 3.61
CA GLY A 571 -11.45 22.32 4.76
C GLY A 571 -10.85 21.27 5.71
N GLU A 572 -9.58 20.88 5.55
CA GLU A 572 -8.95 19.82 6.32
C GLU A 572 -7.83 20.32 7.25
N ALA A 573 -7.62 19.59 8.35
CA ALA A 573 -6.63 19.91 9.37
C ALA A 573 -5.43 18.94 9.34
N TYR A 574 -4.23 19.51 9.42
CA TYR A 574 -2.96 18.79 9.27
C TYR A 574 -2.08 19.01 10.51
N ILE A 575 -1.45 17.94 11.00
CA ILE A 575 -0.49 17.99 12.11
C ILE A 575 0.93 17.76 11.56
N ILE A 576 1.84 18.66 11.92
CA ILE A 576 3.17 18.79 11.32
C ILE A 576 4.21 18.98 12.43
N PRO A 577 4.97 17.94 12.81
CA PRO A 577 6.06 18.05 13.78
C PRO A 577 7.36 18.46 13.10
N MET A 578 8.02 19.50 13.61
CA MET A 578 9.13 20.22 12.98
C MET A 578 10.23 20.55 14.02
N LYS A 579 11.44 20.88 13.56
CA LYS A 579 12.54 21.36 14.44
C LYS A 579 12.81 22.82 14.16
N PHE A 580 12.87 23.65 15.19
CA PHE A 580 13.36 25.02 15.06
C PHE A 580 14.31 25.32 16.22
N HIS A 581 15.47 25.90 15.94
CA HIS A 581 16.44 26.35 16.95
C HIS A 581 15.99 27.64 17.68
N VAL A 582 14.70 27.97 17.55
CA VAL A 582 14.00 29.11 18.14
C VAL A 582 13.07 28.58 19.23
N ARG A 583 13.22 29.12 20.45
CA ARG A 583 12.49 28.67 21.66
C ARG A 583 11.11 29.29 21.78
N GLU A 584 11.03 30.59 21.55
CA GLU A 584 9.84 31.46 21.59
C GLU A 584 9.73 32.21 20.25
N THR A 585 8.52 32.53 19.80
CA THR A 585 8.35 33.30 18.54
C THR A 585 7.14 34.24 18.59
N ASP A 586 7.27 35.42 18.00
CA ASP A 586 6.20 36.43 17.84
C ASP A 586 5.59 36.44 16.42
N SER A 587 6.19 35.66 15.52
CA SER A 587 5.96 35.69 14.09
C SER A 587 6.06 34.30 13.48
N LEU A 588 5.23 34.05 12.48
CA LEU A 588 5.27 32.86 11.63
C LEU A 588 5.39 33.32 10.18
N GLY A 589 6.52 33.01 9.55
CA GLY A 589 6.67 33.10 8.11
C GLY A 589 6.16 31.82 7.45
N LEU A 590 5.40 31.98 6.37
CA LEU A 590 4.97 30.90 5.49
C LEU A 590 5.30 31.31 4.05
N GLY A 591 5.69 30.36 3.21
CA GLY A 591 5.85 30.62 1.78
C GLY A 591 5.88 29.34 0.95
N GLY A 592 5.23 29.38 -0.21
CA GLY A 592 5.42 28.36 -1.22
C GLY A 592 6.83 28.47 -1.81
N GLY A 593 7.57 27.36 -1.84
CA GLY A 593 8.80 27.25 -2.63
C GLY A 593 8.49 27.33 -4.13
N TYR A 594 9.48 27.70 -4.95
CA TYR A 594 9.32 27.98 -6.39
C TYR A 594 8.48 26.95 -7.16
N HIS A 595 7.20 27.26 -7.33
CA HIS A 595 6.28 26.59 -8.24
C HIS A 595 5.68 27.60 -9.22
N TYR A 596 5.34 27.15 -10.42
CA TYR A 596 5.00 28.03 -11.56
C TYR A 596 3.56 28.56 -11.57
N TRP A 597 2.84 28.42 -10.46
CA TRP A 597 1.47 28.90 -10.27
C TRP A 597 1.44 29.99 -9.18
N PRO A 598 0.50 30.93 -9.23
CA PRO A 598 0.08 31.69 -8.04
C PRO A 598 -0.89 30.82 -7.22
N ASP A 599 -0.49 29.57 -6.93
CA ASP A 599 -1.23 28.60 -6.12
C ASP A 599 -1.08 28.96 -4.64
N HIS A 600 -1.64 30.11 -4.27
CA HIS A 600 -1.63 30.54 -2.90
C HIS A 600 -2.36 29.54 -2.01
N TRP A 601 -1.83 29.28 -0.83
CA TRP A 601 -2.47 28.39 0.13
C TRP A 601 -3.41 29.20 1.03
N ALA A 602 -4.74 29.05 0.90
CA ALA A 602 -5.67 29.71 1.81
C ALA A 602 -5.70 28.98 3.16
N VAL A 603 -5.12 29.63 4.18
CA VAL A 603 -5.08 29.13 5.55
C VAL A 603 -6.07 29.95 6.39
N GLY A 604 -6.87 29.26 7.20
CA GLY A 604 -7.75 29.91 8.17
C GLY A 604 -6.93 30.32 9.40
N LYS A 605 -6.32 29.33 10.04
CA LYS A 605 -5.41 29.55 11.17
C LYS A 605 -4.33 28.47 11.27
N ILE A 606 -3.24 28.82 11.94
CA ILE A 606 -2.22 27.88 12.40
C ILE A 606 -2.13 27.94 13.91
N GLN A 607 -2.22 26.77 14.53
CA GLN A 607 -1.92 26.55 15.93
C GLN A 607 -0.51 25.96 16.04
N ALA A 608 0.30 26.41 16.99
CA ALA A 608 1.65 25.90 17.20
C ALA A 608 1.96 25.70 18.69
N TRP A 609 2.78 24.70 19.00
CA TRP A 609 3.23 24.37 20.34
C TRP A 609 4.76 24.27 20.36
N SER A 610 5.41 25.06 21.21
CA SER A 610 6.83 24.89 21.55
C SER A 610 6.93 23.80 22.61
N LEU A 611 7.48 22.64 22.26
CA LEU A 611 7.63 21.51 23.20
C LEU A 611 8.74 21.78 24.23
N GLU A 612 9.60 22.76 23.97
CA GLU A 612 10.74 23.13 24.82
C GLU A 612 10.38 24.22 25.84
N GLN A 613 9.50 25.17 25.49
CA GLN A 613 8.98 26.18 26.42
C GLN A 613 7.59 25.85 26.99
N GLU A 614 6.95 24.81 26.47
CA GLU A 614 5.56 24.39 26.80
C GLU A 614 4.50 25.47 26.49
N GLU A 615 4.85 26.45 25.65
CA GLU A 615 3.97 27.52 25.20
C GLU A 615 3.12 27.14 23.98
N PHE A 616 1.95 27.78 23.89
CA PHE A 616 1.00 27.67 22.79
C PHE A 616 0.83 29.01 22.07
N TYR A 617 0.84 28.96 20.75
CA TYR A 617 0.68 30.10 19.85
C TYR A 617 -0.46 29.84 18.88
N GLU A 618 -1.29 30.86 18.62
CA GLU A 618 -2.33 30.82 17.60
C GLU A 618 -2.14 32.00 16.64
N PHE A 619 -2.00 31.67 15.35
CA PHE A 619 -1.84 32.59 14.25
C PHE A 619 -3.10 32.52 13.39
N ASP A 620 -4.01 33.46 13.58
CA ASP A 620 -5.11 33.67 12.64
C ASP A 620 -4.52 34.23 11.34
N ILE A 621 -4.61 33.44 10.28
CA ILE A 621 -4.05 33.78 8.96
C ILE A 621 -5.11 34.48 8.11
N ASP A 622 -6.34 33.95 8.17
CA ASP A 622 -7.52 34.24 7.35
C ASP A 622 -7.21 34.77 5.94
N GLY A 623 -6.35 34.04 5.22
CA GLY A 623 -5.70 34.60 4.05
C GLY A 623 -4.90 33.61 3.22
N TRP A 624 -4.48 34.13 2.08
CA TRP A 624 -3.72 33.44 1.04
C TRP A 624 -2.22 33.57 1.31
N VAL A 625 -1.54 32.47 1.62
CA VAL A 625 -0.06 32.42 1.71
C VAL A 625 0.51 32.56 0.30
N PRO A 626 1.39 33.55 0.04
CA PRO A 626 1.96 33.79 -1.29
C PRO A 626 3.04 32.76 -1.67
N ASN A 627 3.26 32.64 -2.97
CA ASN A 627 4.43 31.93 -3.52
C ASN A 627 5.67 32.86 -3.47
N PHE A 628 6.90 32.33 -3.46
CA PHE A 628 8.10 33.15 -3.20
C PHE A 628 8.58 33.97 -4.42
N ASN A 629 7.97 35.14 -4.61
CA ASN A 629 8.51 36.20 -5.47
C ASN A 629 8.31 37.60 -4.87
N ASP A 630 9.42 38.15 -4.35
CA ASP A 630 9.64 39.46 -3.73
C ASP A 630 8.95 39.71 -2.36
N GLU A 631 9.79 40.01 -1.35
CA GLU A 631 9.46 40.37 0.05
C GLU A 631 8.45 39.44 0.78
N GLY A 632 8.98 38.36 1.38
CA GLY A 632 8.19 37.38 2.14
C GLY A 632 7.31 38.01 3.24
N HIS A 633 6.00 37.72 3.18
CA HIS A 633 5.00 38.27 4.09
C HIS A 633 5.10 37.68 5.50
N TRP A 634 5.52 38.50 6.47
CA TRP A 634 5.61 38.13 7.88
C TRP A 634 4.25 38.22 8.57
N ILE A 635 3.64 37.08 8.88
CA ILE A 635 2.43 37.04 9.70
C ILE A 635 2.86 37.23 11.16
N THR A 636 2.67 38.45 11.64
CA THR A 636 3.18 38.95 12.92
C THR A 636 2.05 39.14 13.92
N LYS A 637 2.28 38.64 15.15
CA LYS A 637 1.47 38.81 16.36
C LYS A 637 0.20 37.93 16.52
N PRO A 638 0.17 37.03 17.53
CA PRO A 638 -1.04 36.35 18.01
C PRO A 638 -2.12 37.26 18.60
N ALA A 639 -3.37 36.81 18.55
CA ALA A 639 -4.48 37.41 19.27
C ALA A 639 -4.46 37.00 20.77
N ALA A 640 -3.80 37.83 21.58
CA ALA A 640 -3.58 37.68 23.03
C ALA A 640 -2.56 36.60 23.45
N MET A 641 -1.94 36.83 24.62
CA MET A 641 -1.07 35.85 25.28
C MET A 641 -1.86 34.58 25.62
N PRO A 642 -1.23 33.39 25.66
CA PRO A 642 -1.80 32.29 26.40
C PRO A 642 -2.05 32.74 27.84
N THR A 643 -3.25 32.47 28.36
CA THR A 643 -3.43 32.49 29.81
C THR A 643 -2.50 31.42 30.35
N GLN A 644 -1.52 31.77 31.19
CA GLN A 644 -0.68 30.77 31.85
C GLN A 644 -1.64 29.77 32.53
N LEU A 645 -1.64 28.53 32.03
CA LEU A 645 -2.61 27.51 32.40
C LEU A 645 -2.31 27.13 33.84
N ALA A 646 -3.02 27.76 34.78
CA ALA A 646 -2.73 27.71 36.22
C ALA A 646 -2.39 26.28 36.65
N ASP A 647 -1.14 26.11 37.10
CA ASP A 647 -0.40 24.84 36.97
C ASP A 647 -1.28 23.64 37.36
N PRO A 648 -1.61 22.73 36.43
CA PRO A 648 -2.35 21.52 36.76
C PRO A 648 -1.49 20.76 37.78
N PRO A 649 -1.96 20.56 39.03
CA PRO A 649 -1.08 20.24 40.17
C PRO A 649 -0.42 18.86 40.10
N THR A 650 -0.80 18.06 39.09
CA THR A 650 -0.24 16.77 38.75
C THR A 650 -0.14 16.61 37.23
N TYR A 651 0.93 15.97 36.78
CA TYR A 651 1.12 15.56 35.39
C TYR A 651 1.84 14.21 35.32
N ALA A 652 1.76 13.56 34.17
CA ALA A 652 2.60 12.42 33.84
C ALA A 652 3.26 12.61 32.48
N ARG A 653 4.52 12.22 32.35
CA ARG A 653 5.24 12.16 31.09
C ARG A 653 5.14 10.73 30.55
N VAL A 654 4.37 10.56 29.49
CA VAL A 654 4.27 9.31 28.72
C VAL A 654 5.45 9.25 27.76
N PHE A 655 6.19 8.15 27.78
CA PHE A 655 7.31 7.86 26.89
C PHE A 655 6.89 6.76 25.90
N VAL A 656 7.26 6.91 24.63
CA VAL A 656 6.98 5.93 23.57
C VAL A 656 8.22 5.74 22.68
N TRP A 657 8.75 4.52 22.67
CA TRP A 657 9.88 4.09 21.84
C TRP A 657 9.41 3.53 20.51
N ASP A 658 10.20 3.75 19.47
CA ASP A 658 9.89 3.30 18.12
C ASP A 658 9.97 1.77 17.98
N TYR A 659 9.16 1.21 17.07
CA TYR A 659 9.26 -0.20 16.69
C TYR A 659 10.58 -0.47 15.98
N TYR A 660 11.35 -1.46 16.46
CA TYR A 660 12.65 -1.81 15.86
C TYR A 660 12.63 -3.20 15.19
N ASN A 661 12.07 -4.23 15.84
CA ASN A 661 11.85 -5.57 15.25
C ASN A 661 10.94 -6.44 16.15
N ILE A 662 10.75 -7.71 15.81
CA ILE A 662 9.89 -8.64 16.58
C ILE A 662 10.33 -8.90 18.03
N ASN A 663 11.59 -8.61 18.40
CA ASN A 663 12.09 -8.69 19.77
C ASN A 663 12.00 -7.33 20.51
N ARG A 664 11.68 -6.26 19.79
CA ARG A 664 11.51 -4.87 20.25
C ARG A 664 10.36 -4.24 19.49
N VAL A 665 9.15 -4.65 19.85
CA VAL A 665 7.88 -4.32 19.17
C VAL A 665 7.42 -2.86 19.36
N GLY A 666 8.35 -1.98 19.76
CA GLY A 666 8.12 -0.66 20.31
C GLY A 666 7.59 -0.77 21.75
N HIS A 667 8.00 0.18 22.58
CA HIS A 667 7.74 0.18 24.02
C HIS A 667 7.04 1.49 24.45
N ALA A 668 6.39 1.46 25.61
CA ALA A 668 5.84 2.64 26.23
C ALA A 668 5.81 2.54 27.76
N SER A 669 6.21 3.60 28.43
CA SER A 669 6.18 3.72 29.89
C SER A 669 5.76 5.13 30.31
N MET A 670 5.62 5.36 31.61
CA MET A 670 5.13 6.64 32.12
C MET A 670 5.81 7.03 33.44
N LEU A 671 6.20 8.29 33.54
CA LEU A 671 6.78 8.91 34.73
C LEU A 671 5.78 9.92 35.31
N LEU A 672 5.31 9.69 36.54
CA LEU A 672 4.47 10.64 37.27
C LEU A 672 5.29 11.83 37.77
N SER A 673 4.66 12.97 37.99
CA SER A 673 5.33 14.20 38.46
C SER A 673 5.93 14.13 39.87
N ASP A 674 5.74 13.02 40.60
CA ASP A 674 6.40 12.72 41.88
C ASP A 674 7.62 11.79 41.74
N GLY A 675 7.98 11.40 40.52
CA GLY A 675 9.09 10.50 40.23
C GLY A 675 8.71 9.02 40.10
N THR A 676 7.46 8.64 40.33
CA THR A 676 7.03 7.23 40.18
C THR A 676 7.10 6.79 38.72
N TYR A 677 7.82 5.70 38.47
CA TYR A 677 7.92 5.11 37.13
C TYR A 677 7.01 3.89 36.93
N ILE A 678 6.49 3.77 35.72
CA ILE A 678 5.49 2.78 35.30
C ILE A 678 5.91 2.21 33.95
N SER A 679 6.68 1.12 33.99
CA SER A 679 7.12 0.35 32.83
C SER A 679 6.88 -1.15 33.09
N TRP A 680 6.59 -1.94 32.04
CA TRP A 680 6.23 -3.35 32.18
C TRP A 680 6.82 -4.21 31.06
N TRP A 681 7.74 -5.11 31.44
CA TRP A 681 8.56 -5.93 30.53
C TRP A 681 8.37 -7.44 30.76
N PRO A 682 8.60 -8.29 29.75
CA PRO A 682 8.72 -9.74 29.94
C PRO A 682 10.14 -10.12 30.39
N LEU A 683 10.27 -10.79 31.55
CA LEU A 683 11.55 -11.36 32.02
C LEU A 683 11.97 -12.57 31.20
N ASP A 684 11.03 -13.47 30.91
CA ASP A 684 11.26 -14.78 30.29
C ASP A 684 10.24 -15.08 29.18
N GLY A 685 10.34 -14.32 28.08
CA GLY A 685 9.42 -14.43 26.97
C GLY A 685 9.60 -15.70 26.13
N THR A 686 8.64 -16.63 26.15
CA THR A 686 8.57 -17.73 25.16
C THR A 686 7.54 -17.42 24.08
N ILE A 687 7.97 -17.38 22.82
CA ILE A 687 7.06 -17.22 21.67
C ILE A 687 6.22 -18.49 21.55
N LYS A 688 4.94 -18.41 21.90
CA LYS A 688 4.00 -19.52 21.76
C LYS A 688 3.19 -19.35 20.49
N THR A 689 3.70 -19.95 19.41
CA THR A 689 2.98 -20.06 18.14
C THR A 689 1.89 -21.11 18.26
N ILE A 690 0.64 -20.68 18.40
CA ILE A 690 -0.54 -21.54 18.28
C ILE A 690 -1.02 -21.45 16.83
N PRO A 691 -1.31 -22.57 16.13
CA PRO A 691 -1.94 -22.49 14.82
C PRO A 691 -3.25 -21.67 14.87
N PHE A 692 -3.45 -20.82 13.87
CA PHE A 692 -4.68 -20.03 13.64
C PHE A 692 -4.96 -18.86 14.60
N VAL A 693 -3.98 -18.38 15.39
CA VAL A 693 -4.11 -17.17 16.23
C VAL A 693 -2.89 -16.25 16.06
N GLU A 694 -3.05 -14.95 16.37
CA GLU A 694 -1.94 -13.98 16.49
C GLU A 694 -0.81 -14.49 17.42
N GLN A 695 0.40 -13.96 17.27
CA GLN A 695 1.56 -14.39 18.06
C GLN A 695 1.38 -14.09 19.56
N THR A 696 0.98 -15.12 20.33
CA THR A 696 0.92 -15.02 21.80
C THR A 696 2.32 -15.12 22.41
N TRP A 697 3.07 -14.02 22.38
CA TRP A 697 4.25 -13.85 23.23
C TRP A 697 3.78 -13.54 24.66
N GLU A 698 3.99 -14.51 25.55
CA GLU A 698 3.77 -14.36 27.00
C GLU A 698 5.09 -14.62 27.75
N GLY A 699 5.29 -13.89 28.85
CA GLY A 699 6.36 -14.13 29.83
C GLY A 699 5.93 -13.70 31.23
N THR A 700 6.72 -13.99 32.24
CA THR A 700 6.60 -13.38 33.58
C THR A 700 6.80 -11.88 33.42
N GLY A 701 5.86 -11.07 33.91
CA GLY A 701 5.98 -9.63 33.82
C GLY A 701 6.81 -9.07 34.98
N THR A 702 7.68 -8.11 34.69
CA THR A 702 8.35 -7.27 35.70
C THR A 702 8.00 -5.81 35.52
N ALA A 703 7.93 -5.09 36.63
CA ALA A 703 8.12 -3.65 36.62
C ALA A 703 9.60 -3.34 36.39
N VAL A 704 9.92 -2.33 35.58
CA VAL A 704 11.24 -1.71 35.54
C VAL A 704 11.23 -0.47 36.45
N PRO A 705 12.24 -0.27 37.32
CA PRO A 705 12.18 0.70 38.42
C PRO A 705 12.29 2.16 37.98
N ASP A 706 13.02 2.46 36.91
CA ASP A 706 13.28 3.84 36.45
C ASP A 706 13.53 3.96 34.93
N TYR A 707 13.60 5.21 34.46
CA TYR A 707 13.77 5.54 33.04
C TYR A 707 15.13 5.14 32.47
N SER A 708 16.19 5.10 33.29
CA SER A 708 17.53 4.71 32.83
C SER A 708 17.53 3.25 32.41
N GLU A 709 16.96 2.36 33.22
CA GLU A 709 16.90 0.93 32.89
C GLU A 709 16.01 0.64 31.67
N ASP A 710 14.93 1.40 31.47
CA ASP A 710 14.11 1.37 30.23
C ASP A 710 14.91 1.83 28.99
N TYR A 711 15.62 2.97 29.11
CA TYR A 711 16.42 3.58 28.04
C TYR A 711 17.60 2.70 27.62
N ASP A 712 18.34 2.16 28.59
CA ASP A 712 19.46 1.23 28.38
C ASP A 712 18.97 -0.08 27.76
N SER A 713 17.83 -0.62 28.22
CA SER A 713 17.21 -1.84 27.69
C SER A 713 16.71 -1.69 26.26
N GLU A 714 16.23 -0.51 25.88
CA GLU A 714 15.93 -0.14 24.49
C GLU A 714 17.16 0.32 23.70
N GLY A 715 18.37 0.13 24.24
CA GLY A 715 19.64 0.35 23.54
C GLY A 715 19.92 1.83 23.28
N TYR A 716 19.65 2.67 24.27
CA TYR A 716 19.89 4.12 24.25
C TYR A 716 19.09 4.88 23.17
N THR A 717 17.95 4.31 22.76
CA THR A 717 17.01 4.99 21.86
C THR A 717 16.13 5.95 22.64
N HIS A 718 16.02 7.19 22.16
CA HIS A 718 15.23 8.22 22.82
C HIS A 718 13.73 8.01 22.56
N ALA A 719 12.94 8.02 23.63
CA ALA A 719 11.49 7.98 23.55
C ALA A 719 10.88 9.31 23.09
N ASN A 720 9.86 9.24 22.24
CA ASN A 720 8.92 10.34 22.05
C ASN A 720 8.20 10.59 23.39
N SER A 721 8.21 11.83 23.90
CA SER A 721 7.66 12.14 25.23
C SER A 721 6.50 13.14 25.19
N PHE A 722 5.40 12.83 25.90
CA PHE A 722 4.16 13.59 25.91
C PHE A 722 3.74 13.90 27.36
N ARG A 723 3.41 15.16 27.70
CA ARG A 723 2.90 15.52 29.04
C ARG A 723 1.37 15.44 29.09
N VAL A 724 0.86 14.51 29.88
CA VAL A 724 -0.58 14.36 30.18
C VAL A 724 -0.88 15.09 31.49
N TRP A 725 -1.71 16.12 31.42
CA TRP A 725 -1.93 17.09 32.51
C TRP A 725 -3.23 16.87 33.27
N GLY A 726 -3.19 17.01 34.61
CA GLY A 726 -4.36 16.83 35.48
C GLY A 726 -4.68 15.37 35.81
N ILE A 727 -3.68 14.50 35.73
CA ILE A 727 -3.78 13.06 36.01
C ILE A 727 -3.67 12.80 37.52
N ASP A 728 -4.55 11.98 38.09
CA ASP A 728 -4.51 11.66 39.51
C ASP A 728 -3.37 10.68 39.82
N ASN A 729 -2.19 11.22 40.14
CA ASN A 729 -0.99 10.44 40.45
C ASN A 729 -1.24 9.42 41.58
N ASP A 730 -2.05 9.74 42.58
CA ASP A 730 -2.31 8.86 43.72
C ASP A 730 -3.20 7.67 43.31
N ALA A 731 -4.22 7.91 42.48
CA ALA A 731 -5.00 6.85 41.85
C ALA A 731 -4.15 5.96 40.92
N VAL A 732 -3.23 6.55 40.14
CA VAL A 732 -2.29 5.78 39.30
C VAL A 732 -1.35 4.94 40.14
N LYS A 733 -0.77 5.48 41.22
CA LYS A 733 0.10 4.71 42.14
C LYS A 733 -0.63 3.57 42.82
N ALA A 734 -1.81 3.82 43.38
CA ALA A 734 -2.61 2.80 44.03
C ALA A 734 -2.98 1.65 43.06
N TRP A 735 -3.31 1.98 41.81
CA TRP A 735 -3.49 1.00 40.75
C TRP A 735 -2.20 0.25 40.40
N TRP A 736 -1.07 0.96 40.25
CA TRP A 736 0.21 0.38 39.84
C TRP A 736 0.78 -0.57 40.89
N ASP A 737 0.75 -0.19 42.17
CA ASP A 737 1.17 -1.04 43.28
C ASP A 737 0.26 -2.27 43.40
N GLY A 738 -1.06 -2.08 43.29
CA GLY A 738 -2.05 -3.17 43.26
C GLY A 738 -1.96 -4.07 42.03
N PHE A 739 -1.32 -3.64 40.94
CA PHE A 739 -1.05 -4.43 39.75
C PHE A 739 0.28 -5.19 39.86
N LYS A 740 1.38 -4.48 40.12
CA LYS A 740 2.76 -5.03 40.07
C LYS A 740 3.09 -5.94 41.24
N GLY A 741 2.36 -5.80 42.36
CA GLY A 741 2.51 -6.65 43.55
C GLY A 741 1.78 -8.00 43.48
N VAL A 742 1.08 -8.32 42.38
CA VAL A 742 0.35 -9.59 42.24
C VAL A 742 1.27 -10.68 41.70
N GLU A 743 1.49 -11.71 42.51
CA GLU A 743 2.29 -12.88 42.15
C GLU A 743 1.71 -13.60 40.91
N GLY A 744 2.58 -13.95 39.96
CA GLY A 744 2.18 -14.65 38.73
C GLY A 744 1.59 -13.77 37.62
N GLN A 745 1.62 -12.44 37.75
CA GLN A 745 1.27 -11.55 36.64
C GLN A 745 2.15 -11.79 35.42
N LYS A 746 1.53 -11.74 34.24
CA LYS A 746 2.20 -11.97 32.96
C LYS A 746 2.26 -10.73 32.11
N TRP A 747 3.38 -10.59 31.41
CA TRP A 747 3.44 -9.74 30.23
C TRP A 747 2.78 -10.50 29.06
N LYS A 748 1.96 -9.82 28.25
CA LYS A 748 1.27 -10.41 27.09
C LYS A 748 1.20 -9.43 25.92
N LEU A 749 1.74 -9.81 24.75
CA LEU A 749 1.88 -8.93 23.58
C LEU A 749 0.58 -8.21 23.17
N THR A 750 -0.56 -8.87 23.24
CA THR A 750 -1.85 -8.32 22.77
C THR A 750 -2.71 -7.67 23.84
N SER A 751 -2.52 -7.98 25.13
CA SER A 751 -3.52 -7.67 26.18
C SER A 751 -2.95 -7.19 27.53
N GLN A 752 -1.64 -7.32 27.72
CA GLN A 752 -0.94 -6.94 28.95
C GLN A 752 0.52 -6.57 28.64
N ASN A 753 0.69 -5.80 27.56
CA ASN A 753 1.96 -5.21 27.15
C ASN A 753 2.17 -3.83 27.80
N CYS A 754 3.37 -3.29 27.67
CA CYS A 754 3.77 -1.97 28.16
C CYS A 754 2.79 -0.83 27.76
N SER A 755 2.41 -0.71 26.49
CA SER A 755 1.43 0.27 26.01
C SER A 755 0.04 0.11 26.65
N THR A 756 -0.37 -1.12 26.98
CA THR A 756 -1.62 -1.42 27.69
C THR A 756 -1.54 -1.08 29.17
N ILE A 757 -0.36 -1.20 29.78
CA ILE A 757 -0.11 -0.74 31.16
C ILE A 757 -0.16 0.79 31.23
N VAL A 758 0.49 1.50 30.29
CA VAL A 758 0.38 2.97 30.21
C VAL A 758 -1.06 3.41 29.95
N TYR A 759 -1.81 2.75 29.06
CA TYR A 759 -3.25 3.04 28.90
C TYR A 759 -4.03 2.89 30.22
N LYS A 760 -3.88 1.75 30.90
CA LYS A 760 -4.58 1.49 32.17
C LYS A 760 -4.18 2.48 33.27
N ALA A 761 -2.93 2.93 33.27
CA ALA A 761 -2.45 4.00 34.15
C ALA A 761 -3.12 5.34 33.84
N ILE A 762 -3.18 5.75 32.57
CA ILE A 762 -3.88 6.98 32.12
C ILE A 762 -5.39 6.92 32.45
N LEU A 763 -6.02 5.74 32.31
CA LEU A 763 -7.41 5.50 32.68
C LEU A 763 -7.64 5.59 34.19
N ALA A 764 -6.77 4.97 35.00
CA ALA A 764 -6.82 5.04 36.47
C ALA A 764 -6.64 6.47 36.99
N GLY A 765 -5.78 7.26 36.35
CA GLY A 765 -5.55 8.66 36.65
C GLY A 765 -6.66 9.63 36.18
N GLY A 766 -7.81 9.12 35.71
CA GLY A 766 -9.05 9.88 35.56
C GLY A 766 -9.15 10.86 34.38
N VAL A 767 -8.06 11.12 33.65
CA VAL A 767 -7.98 12.12 32.56
C VAL A 767 -8.76 11.77 31.30
N ILE A 768 -9.10 10.49 31.08
CA ILE A 768 -9.92 10.09 29.93
C ILE A 768 -11.39 10.51 30.20
N PRO A 769 -12.01 11.37 29.36
CA PRO A 769 -13.40 11.79 29.54
C PRO A 769 -14.37 10.60 29.57
N ASP A 770 -15.39 10.64 30.43
CA ASP A 770 -16.33 9.50 30.62
C ASP A 770 -16.95 8.99 29.31
N ARG A 771 -17.28 9.92 28.39
CA ARG A 771 -17.80 9.61 27.05
C ARG A 771 -16.89 8.73 26.18
N TRP A 772 -15.60 8.66 26.49
CA TRP A 772 -14.60 7.86 25.77
C TRP A 772 -14.20 6.58 26.51
N LYS A 773 -14.44 6.45 27.82
CA LYS A 773 -13.97 5.30 28.63
C LYS A 773 -14.38 3.95 28.02
N SER A 774 -15.69 3.74 27.84
CA SER A 774 -16.26 2.53 27.22
C SER A 774 -15.78 2.25 25.78
N GLN A 775 -15.27 3.25 25.09
CA GLN A 775 -14.75 3.14 23.72
C GLN A 775 -13.23 2.83 23.74
N THR A 776 -12.48 3.42 24.66
CA THR A 776 -11.06 3.10 24.88
C THR A 776 -10.85 1.72 25.53
N GLU A 777 -11.82 1.27 26.35
CA GLU A 777 -11.87 -0.07 26.93
C GLU A 777 -12.15 -1.14 25.86
N ALA A 778 -12.77 -0.77 24.74
CA ALA A 778 -13.01 -1.66 23.60
C ALA A 778 -11.78 -1.86 22.69
N VAL A 779 -10.62 -1.23 22.99
CA VAL A 779 -9.37 -1.49 22.26
C VAL A 779 -8.86 -2.91 22.56
N PRO A 780 -8.79 -3.82 21.57
CA PRO A 780 -8.39 -5.21 21.82
C PRO A 780 -6.89 -5.34 22.14
N ALA A 781 -6.06 -4.42 21.62
CA ALA A 781 -4.62 -4.34 21.89
C ALA A 781 -4.13 -2.90 21.79
N TRP A 782 -3.51 -2.38 22.86
CA TRP A 782 -2.81 -1.10 22.83
C TRP A 782 -1.41 -1.27 22.26
N THR A 783 -0.99 -0.32 21.43
CA THR A 783 0.31 -0.31 20.74
C THR A 783 1.01 1.04 20.97
N PRO A 784 2.34 1.13 20.77
CA PRO A 784 3.09 2.38 20.90
C PRO A 784 2.45 3.56 20.14
N ASN A 785 2.04 3.34 18.89
CA ASN A 785 1.35 4.34 18.08
C ASN A 785 -0.02 4.75 18.65
N ARG A 786 -0.82 3.79 19.16
CA ARG A 786 -2.12 4.07 19.80
C ARG A 786 -1.96 4.86 21.10
N ILE A 787 -0.94 4.58 21.91
CA ILE A 787 -0.74 5.25 23.20
C ILE A 787 -0.10 6.63 23.05
N ALA A 788 0.82 6.83 22.10
CA ALA A 788 1.28 8.16 21.68
C ALA A 788 0.11 9.04 21.20
N SER A 789 -0.76 8.47 20.36
CA SER A 789 -1.97 9.11 19.85
C SER A 789 -2.93 9.55 20.96
N LEU A 790 -3.16 8.72 21.98
CA LEU A 790 -3.98 9.09 23.14
C LEU A 790 -3.31 10.16 24.00
N ALA A 791 -2.01 10.01 24.30
CA ALA A 791 -1.28 10.95 25.15
C ALA A 791 -1.20 12.35 24.52
N MET A 792 -1.02 12.44 23.20
CA MET A 792 -1.03 13.70 22.45
C MET A 792 -2.38 14.44 22.53
N ILE A 793 -3.50 13.71 22.46
CA ILE A 793 -4.85 14.30 22.60
C ILE A 793 -5.08 14.82 24.04
N LEU A 794 -4.65 14.07 25.05
CA LEU A 794 -4.81 14.48 26.46
C LEU A 794 -3.86 15.63 26.85
N ALA A 795 -2.71 15.75 26.18
CA ALA A 795 -1.76 16.83 26.38
C ALA A 795 -2.31 18.20 25.96
N THR A 796 -2.99 18.29 24.82
CA THR A 796 -3.45 19.57 24.24
C THR A 796 -4.75 20.10 24.86
N LYS A 797 -5.52 19.27 25.59
CA LYS A 797 -6.83 19.56 26.21
C LYS A 797 -7.95 20.07 25.29
N ASN A 798 -7.65 20.36 24.02
CA ASN A 798 -8.63 20.72 23.01
C ASN A 798 -9.36 19.47 22.52
N TYR A 799 -10.49 19.13 23.16
CA TYR A 799 -11.39 18.05 22.75
C TYR A 799 -12.38 18.56 21.68
N PRO A 800 -12.15 18.38 20.37
CA PRO A 800 -13.00 19.01 19.36
C PRO A 800 -14.35 18.30 19.32
N GLN A 801 -15.46 19.05 19.28
CA GLN A 801 -16.79 18.50 19.56
C GLN A 801 -17.32 17.50 18.52
N TRP A 802 -16.60 17.28 17.42
CA TRP A 802 -16.96 16.43 16.29
C TRP A 802 -16.09 15.16 16.12
N TYR A 803 -15.16 14.88 17.04
CA TYR A 803 -14.27 13.71 16.94
C TYR A 803 -14.92 12.41 17.44
N GLY A 804 -15.13 11.46 16.52
CA GLY A 804 -15.32 10.03 16.79
C GLY A 804 -13.98 9.27 16.91
N LEU A 805 -14.00 8.07 17.48
CA LEU A 805 -12.78 7.30 17.81
C LEU A 805 -12.27 6.35 16.70
N ASP A 806 -12.61 6.61 15.44
CA ASP A 806 -11.99 5.94 14.28
C ASP A 806 -10.46 6.03 14.30
N PHE A 807 -9.92 7.08 14.94
CA PHE A 807 -8.49 7.31 15.18
C PHE A 807 -7.80 6.19 15.99
N LEU A 808 -8.53 5.44 16.83
CA LEU A 808 -7.98 4.24 17.50
C LEU A 808 -8.10 2.98 16.64
N GLY A 809 -8.78 3.01 15.50
CA GLY A 809 -9.03 1.85 14.64
C GLY A 809 -9.90 0.81 15.35
N LEU A 810 -11.12 1.21 15.74
CA LEU A 810 -12.12 0.36 16.40
C LEU A 810 -13.47 0.27 15.67
N THR A 811 -13.58 0.89 14.50
CA THR A 811 -14.62 0.57 13.52
C THR A 811 -14.16 -0.64 12.69
N PRO A 812 -15.07 -1.58 12.33
CA PRO A 812 -14.74 -2.78 11.53
C PRO A 812 -14.27 -2.50 10.09
#